data_AF-A0A238U632-F1
#
_entry.id   AF-A0A238U632-F1
#
_cell.length_a   1.000
_cell.length_b   1.000
_cell.length_c   1.000
_cell.angle_alpha   90.00
_cell.angle_beta   90.00
_cell.angle_gamma   90.00
#
_symmetry.space_group_name_H-M   'P 1'
#
loop_
_entity.id
_entity.type
_entity.pdbx_description
1 polymer ?
#
loop_
_entity_poly.entity_id
_entity_poly.type
_entity_poly.pdbx_seq_one_letter_code
_entity_poly.pdbx_strand_id
1 'polypeptide(L)'
;MSNRNYNVFFNTHTVSGIVISVVLYIIFFAGAFALFKDEIGIWEEGKKSTYTNRKDIDYDKLLTTLNKDYDLSGRDVQIDLGKHEDKIYVYLLASQDSTATEKSKTAQFFSLDIHTEERKEYHEYYGIGEFLYRLHFFHQIPVIGIYLAGFVAIFFLFAIITGVIVHWKKIVSNFYAFNPKIALKRVWTDAHTALGIIGLPFQFIFAVTGAYFCLSVLVLLPANFLYNGDQTKLLEDIRPERKTYVWKEKTKEKLPLFNDFIQKSDTFWNEFEFTSAFIRNYGGTNMKYVLQGELKDSERFVGLGRVIFDMETGFIKADKNPEELNYIEDTQRALTRLHFGDFGGVFMKILYFVLALITCFVILSGVLIWVEARNKKSMTLSQRLFTANIGHIYLSICLSMLPVTAISFLFIKLFGARFTNSQSAIYYFYFILWILMILFMGFKRDNYKTNKISLLLGGVTGILIPIVNGIVSKQWIWTSFQEHQYDILTIDMLWLSIGIISLLAYTKINEKVKAQSSFTKNPIDYKAAQLQLQEEEKLHQSKEQTIDKNFIAMRTKIIILWLTMVIGFIIHHVYGIANVYFQESLVLEGADGEIPGWAHQWRIILEGMAFLFAILTVEFAQKWFKWTSLIWAVLLGLFNIYHWITAMIYEMSNVSEILILFLMVVANIFLIKEILYWKSNKNVAIK
;
A
#
# COMPACT_ATOMS: atom_id res chain seq x y z
N MET A 1 32.12 6.13 -15.39
CA MET A 1 31.08 5.36 -16.11
C MET A 1 31.14 5.79 -17.56
N SER A 2 31.07 4.84 -18.50
CA SER A 2 30.99 5.17 -19.93
C SER A 2 29.67 5.89 -20.26
N ASN A 3 29.65 6.68 -21.33
CA ASN A 3 28.42 7.40 -21.75
C ASN A 3 27.26 6.44 -22.03
N ARG A 4 27.55 5.26 -22.58
CA ARG A 4 26.55 4.20 -22.81
C ARG A 4 25.90 3.76 -21.50
N ASN A 5 26.70 3.39 -20.51
CA ASN A 5 26.17 2.90 -19.24
C ASN A 5 25.40 4.01 -18.50
N TYR A 6 25.89 5.25 -18.53
CA TYR A 6 25.17 6.39 -17.97
C TYR A 6 23.79 6.55 -18.61
N ASN A 7 23.70 6.51 -19.94
CA ASN A 7 22.43 6.64 -20.65
C ASN A 7 21.47 5.48 -20.35
N VAL A 8 21.98 4.25 -20.22
CA VAL A 8 21.16 3.10 -19.81
C VAL A 8 20.56 3.36 -18.43
N PHE A 9 21.38 3.61 -17.40
CA PHE A 9 20.86 3.84 -16.05
C PHE A 9 19.94 5.07 -15.96
N PHE A 10 20.26 6.16 -16.67
CA PHE A 10 19.43 7.35 -16.71
C PHE A 10 18.06 7.10 -17.34
N ASN A 11 18.02 6.40 -18.48
CA ASN A 11 16.76 6.05 -19.14
C ASN A 11 15.96 5.08 -18.29
N THR A 12 16.62 4.09 -17.68
CA THR A 12 16.02 3.13 -16.78
C THR A 12 15.39 3.81 -15.55
N HIS A 13 16.10 4.72 -14.90
CA HIS A 13 15.58 5.56 -13.81
C HIS A 13 14.36 6.38 -14.26
N THR A 14 14.47 7.03 -15.43
CA THR A 14 13.38 7.85 -15.99
C THR A 14 12.13 7.02 -16.25
N VAL A 15 12.26 5.87 -16.92
CA VAL A 15 11.12 5.02 -17.28
C VAL A 15 10.50 4.38 -16.04
N SER A 16 11.31 3.78 -15.16
CA SER A 16 10.80 3.17 -13.92
C SER A 16 10.06 4.17 -13.05
N GLY A 17 10.63 5.38 -12.86
CA GLY A 17 10.01 6.44 -12.07
C GLY A 17 8.68 6.93 -12.65
N ILE A 18 8.60 7.16 -13.96
CA ILE A 18 7.38 7.71 -14.58
C ILE A 18 6.25 6.70 -14.58
N VAL A 19 6.54 5.43 -14.89
CA VAL A 19 5.52 4.37 -14.96
C VAL A 19 4.80 4.20 -13.62
N ILE A 20 5.53 4.25 -12.51
CA ILE A 20 4.95 4.06 -11.18
C ILE A 20 4.50 5.37 -10.51
N SER A 21 4.81 6.53 -11.09
CA SER A 21 4.74 7.84 -10.41
C SER A 21 3.39 8.17 -9.78
N VAL A 22 2.27 7.87 -10.46
CA VAL A 22 0.91 8.14 -9.94
C VAL A 22 0.65 7.30 -8.70
N VAL A 23 0.87 5.99 -8.84
CA VAL A 23 0.61 5.00 -7.81
C VAL A 23 1.53 5.27 -6.61
N LEU A 24 2.82 5.48 -6.86
CA LEU A 24 3.81 5.81 -5.84
C LEU A 24 3.49 7.13 -5.11
N TYR A 25 2.99 8.14 -5.80
CA TYR A 25 2.56 9.38 -5.16
C TYR A 25 1.41 9.14 -4.18
N ILE A 26 0.39 8.38 -4.60
CA ILE A 26 -0.77 8.05 -3.74
C ILE A 26 -0.31 7.28 -2.51
N ILE A 27 0.57 6.28 -2.68
CA ILE A 27 1.18 5.52 -1.57
C ILE A 27 1.82 6.49 -0.58
N PHE A 28 2.78 7.32 -1.00
CA PHE A 28 3.48 8.22 -0.06
C PHE A 28 2.56 9.30 0.54
N PHE A 29 1.62 9.83 -0.23
CA PHE A 29 0.70 10.85 0.26
C PHE A 29 -0.23 10.27 1.33
N ALA A 30 -0.88 9.15 1.05
CA ALA A 30 -1.76 8.49 2.01
C ALA A 30 -0.98 7.94 3.22
N GLY A 31 0.21 7.41 2.98
CA GLY A 31 1.14 6.94 4.00
C GLY A 31 1.60 8.02 4.97
N ALA A 32 1.80 9.26 4.48
CA ALA A 32 2.14 10.39 5.35
C ALA A 32 1.07 10.61 6.43
N PHE A 33 -0.21 10.60 6.06
CA PHE A 33 -1.31 10.71 7.03
C PHE A 33 -1.50 9.44 7.86
N ALA A 34 -1.19 8.26 7.30
CA ALA A 34 -1.30 6.98 8.01
C ALA A 34 -0.36 6.87 9.23
N LEU A 35 0.73 7.64 9.28
CA LEU A 35 1.59 7.77 10.47
C LEU A 35 0.82 8.28 11.70
N PHE A 36 -0.26 9.02 11.47
CA PHE A 36 -1.13 9.60 12.48
C PHE A 36 -2.49 8.91 12.54
N LYS A 37 -2.61 7.66 12.05
CA LYS A 37 -3.89 6.95 11.96
C LYS A 37 -4.67 6.99 13.30
N ASP A 38 -4.00 6.65 14.40
CA ASP A 38 -4.63 6.57 15.71
C ASP A 38 -5.01 7.96 16.21
N GLU A 39 -4.12 8.96 16.07
CA GLU A 39 -4.41 10.35 16.42
C GLU A 39 -5.55 10.94 15.60
N ILE A 40 -5.66 10.59 14.32
CA ILE A 40 -6.78 10.97 13.46
C ILE A 40 -8.08 10.33 13.95
N GLY A 41 -8.05 9.06 14.38
CA GLY A 41 -9.21 8.38 14.95
C GLY A 41 -9.72 9.07 16.22
N ILE A 42 -8.81 9.36 17.16
CA ILE A 42 -9.13 10.10 18.39
C ILE A 42 -9.65 11.51 18.05
N TRP A 43 -9.00 12.22 17.12
CA TRP A 43 -9.44 13.52 16.64
C TRP A 43 -10.83 13.47 16.01
N GLU A 44 -11.16 12.42 15.25
CA GLU A 44 -12.44 12.24 14.59
C GLU A 44 -13.57 12.06 15.61
N GLU A 45 -13.37 11.15 16.57
CA GLU A 45 -14.33 10.90 17.67
C GLU A 45 -14.61 12.17 18.47
N GLY A 46 -13.59 12.99 18.70
CA GLY A 46 -13.72 14.29 19.36
C GLY A 46 -14.19 14.21 20.81
N LYS A 47 -14.16 13.02 21.40
CA LYS A 47 -14.33 12.79 22.84
C LYS A 47 -12.98 12.90 23.53
N LYS A 48 -12.99 13.20 24.82
CA LYS A 48 -11.79 13.18 25.64
C LYS A 48 -11.26 11.75 25.73
N SER A 49 -10.02 11.52 25.30
CA SER A 49 -9.36 10.22 25.45
C SER A 49 -9.02 9.98 26.92
N THR A 50 -9.30 8.78 27.41
CA THR A 50 -8.84 8.26 28.70
C THR A 50 -7.79 7.19 28.47
N TYR A 51 -6.88 7.06 29.43
CA TYR A 51 -5.84 6.05 29.41
C TYR A 51 -5.72 5.41 30.80
N THR A 52 -5.92 4.10 30.83
CA THR A 52 -5.72 3.21 31.97
C THR A 52 -4.44 2.43 31.72
N ASN A 53 -3.54 2.40 32.70
CA ASN A 53 -2.32 1.63 32.59
C ASN A 53 -2.67 0.16 32.29
N ARG A 54 -1.95 -0.48 31.37
CA ARG A 54 -2.29 -1.82 30.87
C ARG A 54 -2.31 -2.88 31.96
N LYS A 55 -1.60 -2.70 33.08
CA LYS A 55 -1.66 -3.61 34.22
C LYS A 55 -2.83 -3.40 35.18
N ASP A 56 -3.48 -2.24 35.08
CA ASP A 56 -4.59 -1.83 35.95
C ASP A 56 -5.96 -2.11 35.31
N ILE A 57 -6.00 -2.62 34.07
CA ILE A 57 -7.22 -3.06 33.40
C ILE A 57 -7.75 -4.31 34.11
N ASP A 58 -9.06 -4.35 34.38
CA ASP A 58 -9.72 -5.54 34.93
C ASP A 58 -10.06 -6.54 33.81
N TYR A 59 -9.06 -7.35 33.44
CA TYR A 59 -9.22 -8.35 32.39
C TYR A 59 -10.14 -9.50 32.78
N ASP A 60 -10.21 -9.87 34.06
CA ASP A 60 -11.11 -10.91 34.53
C ASP A 60 -12.58 -10.49 34.37
N LYS A 61 -12.92 -9.24 34.70
CA LYS A 61 -14.26 -8.68 34.40
C LYS A 61 -14.53 -8.70 32.90
N LEU A 62 -13.57 -8.24 32.09
CA LEU A 62 -13.68 -8.24 30.63
C LEU A 62 -13.96 -9.65 30.09
N LEU A 63 -13.14 -10.65 30.45
CA LEU A 63 -13.29 -12.03 30.02
C LEU A 63 -14.61 -12.64 30.51
N THR A 64 -15.06 -12.29 31.71
CA THR A 64 -16.36 -12.73 32.24
C THR A 64 -17.51 -12.19 31.39
N THR A 65 -17.49 -10.90 31.05
CA THR A 65 -18.49 -10.28 30.18
C THR A 65 -18.47 -10.89 28.78
N LEU A 66 -17.28 -11.08 28.19
CA LEU A 66 -17.13 -11.71 26.88
C LEU A 66 -17.61 -13.16 26.86
N ASN A 67 -17.31 -13.93 27.92
CA ASN A 67 -17.77 -15.31 28.06
C ASN A 67 -19.29 -15.42 28.17
N LYS A 68 -19.92 -14.48 28.88
CA LYS A 68 -21.39 -14.41 28.96
C LYS A 68 -22.04 -14.19 27.59
N ASP A 69 -21.46 -13.32 26.77
CA ASP A 69 -22.08 -12.89 25.53
C ASP A 69 -21.75 -13.78 24.32
N TYR A 70 -20.54 -14.36 24.29
CA TYR A 70 -20.01 -15.08 23.12
C TYR A 70 -19.69 -16.55 23.35
N ASP A 71 -19.77 -17.04 24.59
CA ASP A 71 -19.32 -18.37 25.00
C ASP A 71 -17.89 -18.65 24.54
N LEU A 72 -16.93 -18.35 25.42
CA LEU A 72 -15.51 -18.43 25.10
C LEU A 72 -14.96 -19.86 25.16
N SER A 73 -15.73 -20.84 25.63
CA SER A 73 -15.27 -22.23 25.76
C SER A 73 -14.72 -22.76 24.44
N GLY A 74 -13.46 -23.19 24.43
CA GLY A 74 -12.78 -23.72 23.24
C GLY A 74 -12.31 -22.68 22.23
N ARG A 75 -12.49 -21.39 22.49
CA ARG A 75 -12.01 -20.32 21.61
C ARG A 75 -10.59 -19.90 21.96
N ASP A 76 -9.89 -19.45 20.94
CA ASP A 76 -8.73 -18.57 21.10
C ASP A 76 -9.21 -17.11 21.11
N VAL A 77 -8.70 -16.33 22.06
CA VAL A 77 -9.02 -14.91 22.24
C VAL A 77 -7.74 -14.11 22.08
N GLN A 78 -7.76 -13.09 21.24
CA GLN A 78 -6.70 -12.09 21.14
C GLN A 78 -7.26 -10.73 21.53
N ILE A 79 -6.51 -10.01 22.36
CA ILE A 79 -6.80 -8.65 22.80
C ILE A 79 -5.58 -7.80 22.43
N ASP A 80 -5.75 -6.91 21.47
CA ASP A 80 -4.75 -5.90 21.12
C ASP A 80 -5.06 -4.61 21.87
N LEU A 81 -4.09 -4.12 22.63
CA LEU A 81 -4.24 -2.95 23.48
C LEU A 81 -3.93 -1.69 22.66
N GLY A 82 -4.77 -0.66 22.76
CA GLY A 82 -4.45 0.65 22.19
C GLY A 82 -3.16 1.22 22.78
N LYS A 83 -2.54 2.22 22.13
CA LYS A 83 -1.33 2.86 22.70
C LYS A 83 -1.66 4.01 23.66
N HIS A 84 -2.64 4.86 23.30
CA HIS A 84 -3.02 6.06 24.06
C HIS A 84 -4.54 6.18 24.28
N GLU A 85 -5.28 5.08 24.16
CA GLU A 85 -6.72 5.03 24.39
C GLU A 85 -7.11 3.79 25.20
N ASP A 86 -8.29 3.87 25.82
CA ASP A 86 -8.94 2.79 26.57
C ASP A 86 -9.84 1.90 25.69
N LYS A 87 -9.76 2.09 24.38
CA LYS A 87 -10.32 1.20 23.38
C LYS A 87 -9.33 0.07 23.09
N ILE A 88 -9.83 -1.16 23.11
CA ILE A 88 -9.09 -2.37 22.78
C ILE A 88 -9.73 -3.06 21.58
N TYR A 89 -8.96 -3.87 20.87
CA TYR A 89 -9.45 -4.68 19.75
C TYR A 89 -9.47 -6.14 20.15
N VAL A 90 -10.65 -6.77 20.03
CA VAL A 90 -10.88 -8.15 20.46
C VAL A 90 -11.14 -9.02 19.24
N TYR A 91 -10.36 -10.08 19.10
CA TYR A 91 -10.53 -11.13 18.10
C TYR A 91 -10.89 -12.43 18.82
N LEU A 92 -12.09 -12.94 18.57
CA LEU A 92 -12.54 -14.24 19.05
C LEU A 92 -12.46 -15.21 17.86
N LEU A 93 -11.54 -16.16 17.89
CA LEU A 93 -11.51 -17.22 16.89
C LEU A 93 -12.66 -18.21 17.11
N ALA A 94 -12.99 -18.96 16.07
CA ALA A 94 -13.97 -20.04 16.14
C ALA A 94 -13.60 -21.04 17.26
N SER A 95 -14.60 -21.49 18.01
CA SER A 95 -14.40 -22.52 19.02
C SER A 95 -13.95 -23.83 18.37
N GLN A 96 -12.92 -24.43 18.94
CA GLN A 96 -12.39 -25.74 18.57
C GLN A 96 -13.14 -26.88 19.28
N ASP A 97 -14.05 -26.58 20.22
CA ASP A 97 -14.83 -27.58 20.94
C ASP A 97 -15.97 -28.10 20.05
N SER A 98 -15.97 -29.42 19.78
CA SER A 98 -16.97 -30.08 18.94
C SER A 98 -18.39 -30.00 19.51
N THR A 99 -18.52 -29.76 20.82
CA THR A 99 -19.79 -29.60 21.52
C THR A 99 -20.27 -28.15 21.59
N ALA A 100 -19.48 -27.20 21.05
CA ALA A 100 -19.80 -25.78 21.09
C ALA A 100 -21.03 -25.44 20.23
N THR A 101 -21.73 -24.37 20.62
CA THR A 101 -22.87 -23.87 19.86
C THR A 101 -22.43 -23.34 18.48
N GLU A 102 -23.35 -23.28 17.51
CA GLU A 102 -23.04 -22.71 16.19
C GLU A 102 -22.59 -21.24 16.29
N LYS A 103 -23.13 -20.48 17.25
CA LYS A 103 -22.65 -19.12 17.57
C LYS A 103 -21.17 -19.14 17.98
N SER A 104 -20.79 -20.11 18.82
CA SER A 104 -19.42 -20.31 19.33
C SER A 104 -18.42 -20.70 18.22
N LYS A 105 -18.89 -21.27 17.11
CA LYS A 105 -18.06 -21.65 15.95
C LYS A 105 -17.81 -20.53 14.95
N THR A 106 -18.45 -19.37 15.11
CA THR A 106 -18.18 -18.20 14.27
C THR A 106 -17.14 -17.30 14.90
N ALA A 107 -16.16 -16.87 14.12
CA ALA A 107 -15.19 -15.87 14.56
C ALA A 107 -15.87 -14.50 14.71
N GLN A 108 -15.41 -13.69 15.66
CA GLN A 108 -15.94 -12.35 15.94
C GLN A 108 -14.79 -11.37 16.08
N PHE A 109 -14.96 -10.17 15.54
CA PHE A 109 -13.97 -9.10 15.64
C PHE A 109 -14.65 -7.75 15.87
N PHE A 110 -14.24 -7.06 16.93
CA PHE A 110 -14.81 -5.78 17.30
C PHE A 110 -13.83 -4.96 18.15
N SER A 111 -14.06 -3.66 18.19
CA SER A 111 -13.46 -2.79 19.20
C SER A 111 -14.34 -2.76 20.45
N LEU A 112 -13.73 -2.56 21.62
CA LEU A 112 -14.39 -2.48 22.91
C LEU A 112 -13.77 -1.37 23.75
N ASP A 113 -14.61 -0.51 24.32
CA ASP A 113 -14.20 0.44 25.35
C ASP A 113 -14.26 -0.24 26.73
N ILE A 114 -13.12 -0.25 27.46
CA ILE A 114 -13.00 -1.01 28.71
C ILE A 114 -13.83 -0.46 29.88
N HIS A 115 -14.29 0.80 29.80
CA HIS A 115 -15.06 1.43 30.88
C HIS A 115 -16.57 1.38 30.62
N THR A 116 -16.98 1.69 29.40
CA THR A 116 -18.39 1.76 28.98
C THR A 116 -18.93 0.44 28.48
N GLU A 117 -18.04 -0.51 28.13
CA GLU A 117 -18.37 -1.77 27.47
C GLU A 117 -19.04 -1.59 26.08
N GLU A 118 -18.98 -0.37 25.51
CA GLU A 118 -19.46 -0.06 24.15
C GLU A 118 -18.63 -0.86 23.13
N ARG A 119 -19.33 -1.56 22.23
CA ARG A 119 -18.74 -2.38 21.17
C ARG A 119 -19.05 -1.77 19.83
N LYS A 120 -18.06 -1.81 18.93
CA LYS A 120 -18.24 -1.41 17.54
C LYS A 120 -17.61 -2.43 16.60
N GLU A 121 -18.38 -2.83 15.60
CA GLU A 121 -17.87 -3.61 14.48
C GLU A 121 -16.94 -2.79 13.60
N TYR A 122 -16.12 -3.46 12.80
CA TYR A 122 -15.09 -2.84 11.99
C TYR A 122 -15.59 -1.68 11.11
N HIS A 123 -16.76 -1.82 10.48
CA HIS A 123 -17.31 -0.79 9.61
C HIS A 123 -17.88 0.43 10.36
N GLU A 124 -18.19 0.28 11.66
CA GLU A 124 -18.79 1.33 12.49
C GLU A 124 -17.74 2.31 12.99
N TYR A 125 -16.57 1.79 13.40
CA TYR A 125 -15.44 2.62 13.84
C TYR A 125 -14.45 2.98 12.72
N TYR A 126 -14.75 2.62 11.47
CA TYR A 126 -13.91 2.96 10.32
C TYR A 126 -13.87 4.47 10.08
N GLY A 127 -12.75 5.11 10.44
CA GLY A 127 -12.54 6.55 10.27
C GLY A 127 -11.66 6.92 9.06
N ILE A 128 -11.45 8.23 8.86
CA ILE A 128 -10.63 8.76 7.77
C ILE A 128 -9.15 8.38 7.90
N GLY A 129 -8.67 8.16 9.13
CA GLY A 129 -7.32 7.64 9.39
C GLY A 129 -7.13 6.23 8.84
N GLU A 130 -8.07 5.33 9.12
CA GLU A 130 -8.08 3.96 8.58
C GLU A 130 -8.24 3.97 7.04
N PHE A 131 -9.07 4.87 6.51
CA PHE A 131 -9.19 5.07 5.05
C PHE A 131 -7.85 5.37 4.38
N LEU A 132 -7.11 6.34 4.91
CA LEU A 132 -5.82 6.76 4.34
C LEU A 132 -4.75 5.68 4.54
N TYR A 133 -4.74 5.02 5.70
CA TYR A 133 -3.89 3.84 5.94
C TYR A 133 -4.16 2.75 4.89
N ARG A 134 -5.42 2.47 4.56
CA ARG A 134 -5.78 1.47 3.56
C ARG A 134 -5.52 1.90 2.13
N LEU A 135 -5.68 3.19 1.84
CA LEU A 135 -5.36 3.76 0.53
C LEU A 135 -3.85 3.69 0.23
N HIS A 136 -3.00 3.76 1.26
CA HIS A 136 -1.56 3.61 1.14
C HIS A 136 -1.13 2.28 0.47
N PHE A 137 -1.93 1.23 0.58
CA PHE A 137 -1.69 -0.06 -0.10
C PHE A 137 -2.87 -0.50 -0.97
N PHE A 138 -3.68 0.45 -1.42
CA PHE A 138 -4.81 0.26 -2.34
C PHE A 138 -5.82 -0.82 -1.94
N HIS A 139 -6.08 -1.03 -0.65
CA HIS A 139 -7.04 -2.06 -0.21
C HIS A 139 -8.46 -1.86 -0.76
N GLN A 140 -8.81 -0.63 -1.15
CA GLN A 140 -10.08 -0.32 -1.82
C GLN A 140 -10.20 -1.00 -3.20
N ILE A 141 -9.08 -1.40 -3.77
CA ILE A 141 -9.02 -2.40 -4.83
C ILE A 141 -8.82 -3.74 -4.11
N PRO A 142 -9.76 -4.70 -4.23
CA PRO A 142 -9.64 -6.00 -3.56
C PRO A 142 -8.26 -6.63 -3.78
N VAL A 143 -7.84 -7.59 -2.94
CA VAL A 143 -6.59 -8.38 -2.91
C VAL A 143 -5.41 -7.90 -3.80
N ILE A 144 -5.58 -7.76 -5.11
CA ILE A 144 -4.69 -7.09 -6.08
C ILE A 144 -4.06 -5.79 -5.55
N GLY A 145 -4.81 -4.95 -4.80
CA GLY A 145 -4.30 -3.65 -4.32
C GLY A 145 -2.98 -3.76 -3.55
N ILE A 146 -2.89 -4.73 -2.63
CA ILE A 146 -1.68 -4.93 -1.82
C ILE A 146 -0.50 -5.38 -2.70
N TYR A 147 -0.73 -6.30 -3.63
CA TYR A 147 0.31 -6.77 -4.54
C TYR A 147 0.78 -5.67 -5.49
N LEU A 148 -0.13 -4.82 -5.98
CA LEU A 148 0.21 -3.65 -6.77
C LEU A 148 1.15 -2.72 -5.99
N ALA A 149 0.84 -2.41 -4.73
CA ALA A 149 1.71 -1.61 -3.87
C ALA A 149 3.09 -2.26 -3.69
N GLY A 150 3.13 -3.58 -3.51
CA GLY A 150 4.37 -4.36 -3.39
C GLY A 150 5.25 -4.32 -4.63
N PHE A 151 4.68 -4.52 -5.83
CA PHE A 151 5.44 -4.40 -7.08
C PHE A 151 5.91 -2.97 -7.33
N VAL A 152 5.08 -1.97 -7.00
CA VAL A 152 5.47 -0.55 -7.06
C VAL A 152 6.66 -0.27 -6.13
N ALA A 153 6.70 -0.88 -4.94
CA ALA A 153 7.84 -0.76 -4.03
C ALA A 153 9.13 -1.38 -4.62
N ILE A 154 9.05 -2.50 -5.35
CA ILE A 154 10.20 -3.07 -6.09
C ILE A 154 10.68 -2.12 -7.19
N PHE A 155 9.78 -1.60 -8.02
CA PHE A 155 10.15 -0.65 -9.06
C PHE A 155 10.69 0.67 -8.48
N PHE A 156 10.19 1.07 -7.32
CA PHE A 156 10.71 2.21 -6.58
C PHE A 156 12.13 1.94 -6.07
N LEU A 157 12.41 0.76 -5.51
CA LEU A 157 13.76 0.33 -5.15
C LEU A 157 14.71 0.39 -6.35
N PHE A 158 14.26 -0.07 -7.51
CA PHE A 158 15.02 0.00 -8.74
C PHE A 158 15.25 1.44 -9.22
N ALA A 159 14.25 2.31 -9.12
CA ALA A 159 14.39 3.73 -9.42
C ALA A 159 15.40 4.40 -8.48
N ILE A 160 15.40 4.06 -7.19
CA ILE A 160 16.39 4.54 -6.20
C ILE A 160 17.79 4.09 -6.59
N ILE A 161 18.01 2.78 -6.79
CA ILE A 161 19.34 2.22 -7.10
C ILE A 161 19.88 2.86 -8.38
N THR A 162 19.08 2.92 -9.44
CA THR A 162 19.50 3.52 -10.71
C THR A 162 19.74 5.02 -10.60
N GLY A 163 18.96 5.75 -9.80
CA GLY A 163 19.17 7.16 -9.51
C GLY A 163 20.49 7.43 -8.76
N VAL A 164 20.78 6.63 -7.73
CA VAL A 164 22.04 6.68 -6.97
C VAL A 164 23.23 6.40 -7.88
N ILE A 165 23.14 5.40 -8.76
CA ILE A 165 24.21 5.07 -9.72
C ILE A 165 24.48 6.23 -10.69
N VAL A 166 23.43 6.85 -11.24
CA VAL A 166 23.52 8.00 -12.15
C VAL A 166 24.22 9.19 -11.48
N HIS A 167 23.91 9.42 -10.21
CA HIS A 167 24.42 10.55 -9.45
C HIS A 167 25.66 10.26 -8.61
N TRP A 168 26.17 9.02 -8.58
CA TRP A 168 27.20 8.53 -7.66
C TRP A 168 28.38 9.49 -7.43
N LYS A 169 29.00 9.97 -8.52
CA LYS A 169 30.15 10.89 -8.45
C LYS A 169 29.81 12.29 -7.96
N LYS A 170 28.54 12.67 -8.04
CA LYS A 170 28.02 13.99 -7.69
C LYS A 170 27.24 13.99 -6.38
N ILE A 171 27.09 12.85 -5.68
CA ILE A 171 26.31 12.78 -4.44
C ILE A 171 26.86 13.78 -3.41
N VAL A 172 28.17 13.77 -3.17
CA VAL A 172 28.82 14.67 -2.21
C VAL A 172 28.71 16.13 -2.65
N SER A 173 29.04 16.43 -3.91
CA SER A 173 28.95 17.82 -4.42
C SER A 173 27.52 18.35 -4.41
N ASN A 174 26.53 17.50 -4.73
CA ASN A 174 25.13 17.88 -4.79
C ASN A 174 24.52 18.03 -3.38
N PHE A 175 25.01 17.29 -2.39
CA PHE A 175 24.62 17.48 -1.00
C PHE A 175 24.96 18.89 -0.51
N TYR A 176 26.18 19.39 -0.81
CA TYR A 176 26.59 20.76 -0.48
C TYR A 176 26.08 21.84 -1.44
N ALA A 177 25.55 21.45 -2.60
CA ALA A 177 25.01 22.40 -3.58
C ALA A 177 23.65 22.99 -3.19
N PHE A 178 23.04 22.54 -2.09
CA PHE A 178 21.77 23.09 -1.61
C PHE A 178 21.96 24.52 -1.08
N ASN A 179 21.75 25.51 -1.96
CA ASN A 179 21.68 26.92 -1.60
C ASN A 179 20.24 27.43 -1.89
N PRO A 180 19.40 27.66 -0.87
CA PRO A 180 18.01 28.07 -1.06
C PRO A 180 17.83 29.29 -1.97
N LYS A 181 18.77 30.26 -1.93
CA LYS A 181 18.69 31.51 -2.69
C LYS A 181 19.08 31.36 -4.17
N ILE A 182 20.01 30.45 -4.49
CA ILE A 182 20.50 30.21 -5.86
C ILE A 182 19.71 29.08 -6.55
N ALA A 183 19.29 28.07 -5.77
CA ALA A 183 18.45 26.96 -6.22
C ALA A 183 17.18 27.47 -6.88
N LEU A 184 16.60 28.58 -6.40
CA LEU A 184 15.44 29.27 -6.98
C LEU A 184 15.56 29.67 -8.49
N LYS A 185 16.75 29.61 -9.10
CA LYS A 185 16.97 29.80 -10.55
C LYS A 185 17.21 28.50 -11.35
N ARG A 186 17.53 27.37 -10.70
CA ARG A 186 17.70 26.01 -11.28
C ARG A 186 16.84 24.95 -10.55
N VAL A 187 15.70 25.41 -10.02
CA VAL A 187 14.99 24.83 -8.85
C VAL A 187 14.71 23.36 -8.99
N TRP A 188 14.20 22.94 -10.14
CA TRP A 188 13.50 21.66 -10.20
C TRP A 188 14.47 20.49 -10.29
N THR A 189 15.46 20.56 -11.17
CA THR A 189 16.45 19.48 -11.30
C THR A 189 17.40 19.44 -10.12
N ASP A 190 17.89 20.60 -9.65
CA ASP A 190 18.81 20.63 -8.52
C ASP A 190 18.08 20.24 -7.22
N ALA A 191 16.83 20.66 -7.00
CA ALA A 191 16.05 20.23 -5.83
C ALA A 191 15.64 18.76 -5.90
N HIS A 192 15.24 18.24 -7.07
CA HIS A 192 14.90 16.82 -7.24
C HIS A 192 16.06 15.93 -6.80
N THR A 193 17.28 16.24 -7.26
CA THR A 193 18.48 15.47 -6.88
C THR A 193 18.87 15.69 -5.42
N ALA A 194 18.88 16.93 -4.92
CA ALA A 194 19.27 17.22 -3.53
C ALA A 194 18.30 16.59 -2.52
N LEU A 195 16.99 16.77 -2.72
CA LEU A 195 15.96 16.20 -1.85
C LEU A 195 15.85 14.67 -2.01
N GLY A 196 16.13 14.14 -3.20
CA GLY A 196 16.29 12.69 -3.39
C GLY A 196 17.44 12.11 -2.57
N ILE A 197 18.59 12.82 -2.48
CA ILE A 197 19.72 12.39 -1.64
C ILE A 197 19.41 12.52 -0.15
N ILE A 198 18.82 13.65 0.28
CA ILE A 198 18.43 13.88 1.68
C ILE A 198 17.42 12.82 2.15
N GLY A 199 16.43 12.52 1.31
CA GLY A 199 15.40 11.51 1.60
C GLY A 199 15.85 10.05 1.37
N LEU A 200 17.05 9.81 0.83
CA LEU A 200 17.48 8.50 0.35
C LEU A 200 17.37 7.37 1.41
N PRO A 201 17.84 7.54 2.65
CA PRO A 201 17.75 6.47 3.65
C PRO A 201 16.29 6.08 3.94
N PHE A 202 15.41 7.07 4.09
CA PHE A 202 13.98 6.87 4.30
C PHE A 202 13.34 6.19 3.08
N GLN A 203 13.60 6.70 1.88
CA GLN A 203 13.07 6.13 0.64
C GLN A 203 13.49 4.67 0.44
N PHE A 204 14.75 4.35 0.74
CA PHE A 204 15.27 2.99 0.65
C PHE A 204 14.59 2.05 1.67
N ILE A 205 14.48 2.47 2.93
CA ILE A 205 13.77 1.72 3.98
C ILE A 205 12.34 1.42 3.53
N PHE A 206 11.59 2.42 3.06
CA PHE A 206 10.20 2.26 2.63
C PHE A 206 10.06 1.40 1.37
N ALA A 207 11.01 1.48 0.43
CA ALA A 207 11.00 0.62 -0.75
C ALA A 207 11.21 -0.86 -0.38
N VAL A 208 12.14 -1.15 0.52
CA VAL A 208 12.43 -2.53 0.98
C VAL A 208 11.30 -3.06 1.86
N THR A 209 10.91 -2.31 2.90
CA THR A 209 9.84 -2.72 3.83
C THR A 209 8.48 -2.80 3.15
N GLY A 210 8.15 -1.87 2.25
CA GLY A 210 6.93 -1.90 1.47
C GLY A 210 6.85 -3.16 0.58
N ALA A 211 7.94 -3.52 -0.09
CA ALA A 211 8.02 -4.77 -0.85
C ALA A 211 7.87 -5.99 0.07
N TYR A 212 8.54 -6.00 1.23
CA TYR A 212 8.47 -7.08 2.22
C TYR A 212 7.05 -7.31 2.73
N PHE A 213 6.36 -6.27 3.19
CA PHE A 213 5.00 -6.43 3.74
C PHE A 213 3.97 -6.79 2.67
N CYS A 214 4.02 -6.10 1.53
CA CYS A 214 3.01 -6.26 0.50
C CYS A 214 3.20 -7.50 -0.39
N LEU A 215 4.42 -8.07 -0.43
CA LEU A 215 4.74 -9.30 -1.16
C LEU A 215 5.16 -10.44 -0.22
N SER A 216 4.77 -10.37 1.06
CA SER A 216 5.12 -11.38 2.07
C SER A 216 4.75 -12.79 1.64
N VAL A 217 3.61 -12.99 0.97
CA VAL A 217 3.24 -14.30 0.38
C VAL A 217 4.32 -14.82 -0.57
N LEU A 218 4.89 -13.97 -1.44
CA LEU A 218 5.96 -14.38 -2.36
C LEU A 218 7.27 -14.71 -1.62
N VAL A 219 7.49 -14.11 -0.46
CA VAL A 219 8.63 -14.42 0.42
C VAL A 219 8.41 -15.75 1.16
N LEU A 220 7.18 -16.05 1.58
CA LEU A 220 6.84 -17.27 2.32
C LEU A 220 6.81 -18.53 1.43
N LEU A 221 6.46 -18.41 0.14
CA LEU A 221 6.45 -19.54 -0.79
C LEU A 221 7.78 -20.33 -0.84
N PRO A 222 8.96 -19.70 -1.07
CA PRO A 222 10.23 -20.42 -1.03
C PRO A 222 10.59 -20.90 0.39
N ALA A 223 10.18 -20.18 1.43
CA ALA A 223 10.42 -20.57 2.81
C ALA A 223 9.67 -21.86 3.18
N ASN A 224 8.46 -22.08 2.66
CA ASN A 224 7.68 -23.29 2.91
C ASN A 224 8.41 -24.59 2.47
N PHE A 225 9.24 -24.52 1.43
CA PHE A 225 10.09 -25.66 1.03
C PHE A 225 11.14 -26.01 2.08
N LEU A 226 11.67 -25.02 2.83
CA LEU A 226 12.61 -25.26 3.93
C LEU A 226 11.95 -25.95 5.13
N TYR A 227 10.62 -25.86 5.23
CA TYR A 227 9.78 -26.47 6.26
C TYR A 227 9.12 -27.77 5.79
N ASN A 228 9.55 -28.35 4.66
CA ASN A 228 8.96 -29.57 4.08
C ASN A 228 7.43 -29.47 3.87
N GLY A 229 6.91 -28.27 3.59
CA GLY A 229 5.49 -28.03 3.42
C GLY A 229 4.69 -27.80 4.71
N ASP A 230 5.32 -27.89 5.89
CA ASP A 230 4.66 -27.61 7.18
C ASP A 230 4.46 -26.11 7.41
N GLN A 231 3.36 -25.61 6.86
CA GLN A 231 2.96 -24.20 6.94
C GLN A 231 2.68 -23.75 8.37
N THR A 232 2.10 -24.63 9.19
CA THR A 232 1.79 -24.34 10.59
C THR A 232 3.07 -24.04 11.34
N LYS A 233 4.08 -24.91 11.20
CA LYS A 233 5.39 -24.71 11.84
C LYS A 233 6.12 -23.48 11.30
N LEU A 234 6.07 -23.21 10.00
CA LEU A 234 6.62 -21.98 9.42
C LEU A 234 6.00 -20.74 10.06
N LEU A 235 4.67 -20.70 10.17
CA LEU A 235 3.96 -19.57 10.77
C LEU A 235 4.23 -19.46 12.27
N GLU A 236 4.36 -20.57 12.99
CA GLU A 236 4.74 -20.58 14.41
C GLU A 236 6.16 -20.05 14.64
N ASP A 237 7.13 -20.37 13.79
CA ASP A 237 8.50 -19.86 13.92
C ASP A 237 8.59 -18.36 13.58
N ILE A 238 7.76 -17.89 12.64
CA ILE A 238 7.71 -16.49 12.22
C ILE A 238 6.91 -15.63 13.20
N ARG A 239 5.81 -16.16 13.75
CA ARG A 239 4.88 -15.49 14.68
C ARG A 239 4.55 -16.40 15.86
N PRO A 240 5.50 -16.62 16.79
CA PRO A 240 5.31 -17.59 17.87
C PRO A 240 4.17 -17.22 18.83
N GLU A 241 3.83 -15.93 18.94
CA GLU A 241 2.70 -15.44 19.71
C GLU A 241 1.34 -15.91 19.18
N ARG A 242 1.29 -16.24 17.88
CA ARG A 242 0.09 -16.75 17.19
C ARG A 242 -0.03 -18.27 17.21
N LYS A 243 0.88 -18.97 17.89
CA LYS A 243 0.83 -20.42 18.02
C LYS A 243 -0.53 -20.88 18.56
N THR A 244 -1.15 -21.80 17.82
CA THR A 244 -2.41 -22.44 18.20
C THR A 244 -2.15 -23.78 18.86
N TYR A 245 -3.12 -24.26 19.63
CA TYR A 245 -3.01 -25.53 20.34
C TYR A 245 -4.30 -26.32 20.11
N VAL A 246 -4.16 -27.62 19.82
CA VAL A 246 -5.32 -28.50 19.65
C VAL A 246 -6.13 -28.54 20.94
N TRP A 247 -7.43 -28.25 20.86
CA TRP A 247 -8.35 -28.39 21.98
C TRP A 247 -8.36 -29.82 22.54
N LYS A 248 -8.25 -29.97 23.87
CA LYS A 248 -8.33 -31.27 24.54
C LYS A 248 -9.74 -31.53 25.08
N GLU A 249 -10.04 -30.96 26.23
CA GLU A 249 -11.33 -31.08 26.88
C GLU A 249 -11.58 -29.87 27.79
N LYS A 250 -12.84 -29.66 28.13
CA LYS A 250 -13.25 -28.59 29.04
C LYS A 250 -12.79 -28.89 30.46
N THR A 251 -12.15 -27.93 31.11
CA THR A 251 -11.73 -28.08 32.50
C THR A 251 -12.92 -28.01 33.47
N LYS A 252 -12.82 -28.77 34.57
CA LYS A 252 -13.73 -28.69 35.72
C LYS A 252 -13.17 -27.83 36.85
N GLU A 253 -11.90 -27.43 36.73
CA GLU A 253 -11.22 -26.61 37.72
C GLU A 253 -11.60 -25.14 37.55
N LYS A 254 -11.42 -24.36 38.63
CA LYS A 254 -11.61 -22.91 38.57
C LYS A 254 -10.51 -22.32 37.69
N LEU A 255 -10.89 -21.48 36.72
CA LEU A 255 -9.92 -20.78 35.89
C LEU A 255 -9.03 -19.86 36.76
N PRO A 256 -7.70 -19.87 36.54
CA PRO A 256 -6.82 -18.91 37.19
C PRO A 256 -7.18 -17.49 36.76
N LEU A 257 -7.03 -16.54 37.68
CA LEU A 257 -7.31 -15.13 37.40
C LEU A 257 -6.28 -14.58 36.42
N PHE A 258 -6.76 -13.94 35.35
CA PHE A 258 -5.88 -13.35 34.34
C PHE A 258 -5.20 -12.08 34.87
N ASN A 259 -5.86 -11.33 35.76
CA ASN A 259 -5.26 -10.18 36.45
C ASN A 259 -4.07 -10.62 37.32
N ASP A 260 -4.15 -11.75 38.02
CA ASP A 260 -3.03 -12.28 38.81
C ASP A 260 -1.83 -12.63 37.92
N PHE A 261 -2.08 -13.16 36.72
CA PHE A 261 -1.03 -13.45 35.75
C PHE A 261 -0.39 -12.19 35.19
N ILE A 262 -1.17 -11.15 34.87
CA ILE A 262 -0.67 -9.82 34.46
C ILE A 262 0.25 -9.24 35.55
N GLN A 263 -0.21 -9.22 36.80
CA GLN A 263 0.55 -8.67 37.92
C GLN A 263 1.86 -9.43 38.19
N LYS A 264 1.83 -10.77 38.11
CA LYS A 264 3.07 -11.58 38.20
C LYS A 264 4.00 -11.30 37.02
N SER A 265 3.47 -11.13 35.82
CA SER A 265 4.25 -10.87 34.61
C SER A 265 4.88 -9.48 34.60
N ASP A 266 4.25 -8.47 35.21
CA ASP A 266 4.78 -7.09 35.36
C ASP A 266 6.11 -7.06 36.13
N THR A 267 6.40 -8.09 36.93
CA THR A 267 7.63 -8.20 37.72
C THR A 267 8.80 -8.85 36.98
N PHE A 268 8.60 -9.38 35.77
CA PHE A 268 9.65 -10.07 35.02
C PHE A 268 10.73 -9.12 34.51
N TRP A 269 10.32 -7.94 34.05
CA TRP A 269 11.22 -6.95 33.45
C TRP A 269 10.81 -5.53 33.84
N ASN A 270 11.79 -4.69 34.17
CA ASN A 270 11.55 -3.28 34.43
C ASN A 270 11.24 -2.54 33.12
N GLU A 271 10.39 -1.51 33.17
CA GLU A 271 10.04 -0.67 32.01
C GLU A 271 9.49 -1.45 30.80
N PHE A 272 8.82 -2.58 31.07
CA PHE A 272 8.14 -3.41 30.08
C PHE A 272 6.65 -3.07 30.01
N GLU A 273 6.16 -2.78 28.81
CA GLU A 273 4.75 -2.42 28.57
C GLU A 273 4.06 -3.49 27.72
N PHE A 274 2.95 -4.03 28.22
CA PHE A 274 2.12 -4.98 27.48
C PHE A 274 1.42 -4.31 26.31
N THR A 275 1.47 -4.95 25.14
CA THR A 275 0.84 -4.48 23.90
C THR A 275 -0.27 -5.40 23.43
N SER A 276 -0.21 -6.68 23.77
CA SER A 276 -1.28 -7.63 23.46
C SER A 276 -1.34 -8.81 24.43
N ALA A 277 -2.53 -9.38 24.52
CA ALA A 277 -2.86 -10.54 25.32
C ALA A 277 -3.51 -11.60 24.44
N PHE A 278 -3.08 -12.85 24.56
CA PHE A 278 -3.70 -14.00 23.91
C PHE A 278 -4.11 -15.03 24.94
N ILE A 279 -5.32 -15.55 24.82
CA ILE A 279 -5.81 -16.69 25.58
C ILE A 279 -6.05 -17.82 24.59
N ARG A 280 -5.32 -18.93 24.77
CA ARG A 280 -5.43 -20.12 23.93
C ARG A 280 -6.30 -21.14 24.62
N ASN A 281 -7.20 -21.78 23.87
CA ASN A 281 -8.10 -22.82 24.37
C ASN A 281 -8.82 -22.39 25.67
N TYR A 282 -9.50 -21.24 25.63
CA TYR A 282 -10.18 -20.70 26.82
C TYR A 282 -11.11 -21.74 27.43
N GLY A 283 -10.98 -21.99 28.74
CA GLY A 283 -11.79 -22.98 29.46
C GLY A 283 -11.37 -24.45 29.27
N GLY A 284 -10.28 -24.72 28.55
CA GLY A 284 -9.74 -26.06 28.36
C GLY A 284 -8.76 -26.48 29.47
N THR A 285 -8.54 -27.78 29.64
CA THR A 285 -7.45 -28.29 30.51
C THR A 285 -6.07 -27.82 30.03
N ASN A 286 -5.92 -27.59 28.73
CA ASN A 286 -4.72 -27.06 28.10
C ASN A 286 -4.75 -25.56 27.80
N MET A 287 -5.54 -24.79 28.56
CA MET A 287 -5.62 -23.34 28.41
C MET A 287 -4.24 -22.69 28.64
N LYS A 288 -3.92 -21.65 27.86
CA LYS A 288 -2.71 -20.84 28.07
C LYS A 288 -3.05 -19.35 28.05
N TYR A 289 -2.39 -18.59 28.91
CA TYR A 289 -2.32 -17.15 28.78
C TYR A 289 -0.97 -16.76 28.21
N VAL A 290 -0.97 -15.87 27.23
CA VAL A 290 0.25 -15.34 26.60
C VAL A 290 0.16 -13.83 26.64
N LEU A 291 1.14 -13.19 27.27
CA LEU A 291 1.31 -11.75 27.27
C LEU A 291 2.50 -11.40 26.40
N GLN A 292 2.29 -10.46 25.48
CA GLN A 292 3.34 -9.88 24.66
C GLN A 292 3.41 -8.38 24.94
N GLY A 293 4.64 -7.88 24.95
CA GLY A 293 4.93 -6.49 25.21
C GLY A 293 6.31 -6.12 24.72
N GLU A 294 6.69 -4.88 24.98
CA GLU A 294 7.98 -4.34 24.60
C GLU A 294 8.58 -3.51 25.73
N LEU A 295 9.90 -3.51 25.82
CA LEU A 295 10.62 -2.49 26.58
C LEU A 295 10.36 -1.11 25.98
N LYS A 296 10.32 -0.08 26.84
CA LYS A 296 10.24 1.31 26.39
C LYS A 296 11.35 1.66 25.40
N ASP A 297 11.01 2.58 24.48
CA ASP A 297 11.93 3.07 23.45
C ASP A 297 13.23 3.67 23.99
N SER A 298 13.22 4.17 25.23
CA SER A 298 14.42 4.69 25.92
C SER A 298 15.43 3.61 26.25
N GLU A 299 14.97 2.37 26.46
CA GLU A 299 15.81 1.24 26.85
C GLU A 299 16.36 0.53 25.63
N ARG A 300 15.50 0.27 24.63
CA ARG A 300 15.90 -0.55 23.47
C ARG A 300 15.06 -0.27 22.23
N PHE A 301 15.72 -0.25 21.07
CA PHE A 301 15.02 -0.10 19.78
C PHE A 301 14.13 -1.30 19.45
N VAL A 302 14.59 -2.53 19.74
CA VAL A 302 13.78 -3.75 19.63
C VAL A 302 13.94 -4.54 20.93
N GLY A 303 12.88 -4.60 21.73
CA GLY A 303 12.86 -5.31 23.01
C GLY A 303 11.56 -6.08 23.21
N LEU A 304 11.22 -6.95 22.26
CA LEU A 304 10.02 -7.79 22.33
C LEU A 304 10.15 -8.84 23.44
N GLY A 305 9.19 -8.87 24.35
CA GLY A 305 9.11 -9.86 25.41
C GLY A 305 7.81 -10.65 25.35
N ARG A 306 7.85 -11.90 25.80
CA ARG A 306 6.68 -12.78 25.86
C ARG A 306 6.70 -13.62 27.12
N VAL A 307 5.61 -13.58 27.88
CA VAL A 307 5.39 -14.40 29.09
C VAL A 307 4.21 -15.33 28.84
N ILE A 308 4.34 -16.60 29.23
CA ILE A 308 3.33 -17.62 29.05
C ILE A 308 2.99 -18.25 30.39
N PHE A 309 1.70 -18.33 30.71
CA PHE A 309 1.16 -19.20 31.74
C PHE A 309 0.52 -20.43 31.09
N ASP A 310 0.87 -21.61 31.60
CA ASP A 310 0.39 -22.89 31.10
C ASP A 310 -0.46 -23.60 32.17
N MET A 311 -1.77 -23.76 31.91
CA MET A 311 -2.71 -24.34 32.88
C MET A 311 -2.38 -25.80 33.22
N GLU A 312 -1.86 -26.60 32.29
CA GLU A 312 -1.56 -28.02 32.55
C GLU A 312 -0.44 -28.21 33.57
N THR A 313 0.51 -27.26 33.56
CA THR A 313 1.70 -27.34 34.40
C THR A 313 1.62 -26.41 35.61
N GLY A 314 0.76 -25.39 35.57
CA GLY A 314 0.65 -24.34 36.57
C GLY A 314 1.83 -23.35 36.56
N PHE A 315 2.76 -23.45 35.61
CA PHE A 315 3.95 -22.60 35.57
C PHE A 315 3.76 -21.35 34.71
N ILE A 316 4.38 -20.26 35.17
CA ILE A 316 4.61 -19.04 34.40
C ILE A 316 6.07 -19.08 33.93
N LYS A 317 6.29 -18.88 32.63
CA LYS A 317 7.64 -18.79 32.04
C LYS A 317 7.79 -17.57 31.14
N ALA A 318 8.99 -16.98 31.14
CA ALA A 318 9.40 -16.10 30.06
C ALA A 318 9.73 -16.95 28.84
N ASP A 319 8.91 -16.83 27.79
CA ASP A 319 9.12 -17.54 26.53
C ASP A 319 10.07 -16.77 25.60
N LYS A 320 10.07 -15.43 25.72
CA LYS A 320 11.05 -14.54 25.08
C LYS A 320 11.49 -13.46 26.06
N ASN A 321 12.80 -13.38 26.30
CA ASN A 321 13.42 -12.31 27.08
C ASN A 321 13.65 -11.07 26.18
N PRO A 322 13.06 -9.90 26.46
CA PRO A 322 13.23 -8.68 25.67
C PRO A 322 14.65 -8.11 25.72
N GLU A 323 15.47 -8.54 26.68
CA GLU A 323 16.88 -8.14 26.79
C GLU A 323 17.80 -9.03 25.93
N GLU A 324 17.30 -10.16 25.43
CA GLU A 324 18.04 -11.09 24.57
C GLU A 324 17.63 -10.95 23.10
N LEU A 325 18.58 -11.19 22.19
CA LEU A 325 18.30 -11.09 20.76
C LEU A 325 17.74 -12.41 20.21
N ASN A 326 16.61 -12.35 19.52
CA ASN A 326 16.09 -13.40 18.66
C ASN A 326 16.12 -12.92 17.20
N TYR A 327 16.94 -13.55 16.36
CA TYR A 327 17.16 -13.07 14.99
C TYR A 327 15.88 -12.92 14.16
N ILE A 328 14.96 -13.89 14.21
CA ILE A 328 13.76 -13.91 13.36
C ILE A 328 12.79 -12.83 13.83
N GLU A 329 12.40 -12.89 15.10
CA GLU A 329 11.39 -11.98 15.67
C GLU A 329 11.91 -10.54 15.72
N ASP A 330 13.19 -10.32 16.06
CA ASP A 330 13.73 -8.97 16.20
C ASP A 330 13.98 -8.29 14.85
N THR A 331 14.35 -9.06 13.81
CA THR A 331 14.44 -8.52 12.44
C THR A 331 13.06 -8.11 11.95
N GLN A 332 12.04 -8.94 12.14
CA GLN A 332 10.66 -8.58 11.77
C GLN A 332 10.17 -7.34 12.52
N ARG A 333 10.46 -7.27 13.83
CA ARG A 333 10.11 -6.09 14.62
C ARG A 333 10.84 -4.87 14.14
N ALA A 334 12.15 -4.93 13.88
CA ALA A 334 12.91 -3.80 13.34
C ALA A 334 12.31 -3.29 12.02
N LEU A 335 11.97 -4.18 11.09
CA LEU A 335 11.32 -3.82 9.82
C LEU A 335 9.96 -3.15 10.05
N THR A 336 9.19 -3.68 11.01
CA THR A 336 7.90 -3.11 11.42
C THR A 336 8.09 -1.70 11.99
N ARG A 337 8.98 -1.52 12.97
CA ARG A 337 9.23 -0.22 13.60
C ARG A 337 9.68 0.83 12.58
N LEU A 338 10.59 0.45 11.69
CA LEU A 338 11.10 1.33 10.63
C LEU A 338 10.05 1.70 9.58
N HIS A 339 9.08 0.84 9.29
CA HIS A 339 8.03 1.14 8.32
C HIS A 339 6.90 1.98 8.93
N PHE A 340 6.42 1.60 10.12
CA PHE A 340 5.33 2.29 10.79
C PHE A 340 5.78 3.57 11.51
N GLY A 341 7.09 3.76 11.73
CA GLY A 341 7.62 4.91 12.46
C GLY A 341 7.15 4.93 13.91
N ASP A 342 6.93 3.76 14.53
CA ASP A 342 6.31 3.59 15.84
C ASP A 342 7.29 3.75 17.03
N PHE A 343 8.42 4.41 16.79
CA PHE A 343 9.49 4.67 17.75
C PHE A 343 9.76 6.17 17.88
N GLY A 344 10.25 6.63 19.04
CA GLY A 344 10.65 8.05 19.22
C GLY A 344 9.49 9.05 19.23
N GLY A 345 8.26 8.55 19.39
CA GLY A 345 7.04 9.33 19.61
C GLY A 345 6.67 10.28 18.46
N VAL A 346 5.96 11.36 18.81
CA VAL A 346 5.41 12.35 17.86
C VAL A 346 6.50 12.99 17.00
N PHE A 347 7.72 13.19 17.56
CA PHE A 347 8.84 13.76 16.80
C PHE A 347 9.19 12.93 15.57
N MET A 348 9.28 11.60 15.70
CA MET A 348 9.58 10.73 14.56
C MET A 348 8.43 10.66 13.57
N LYS A 349 7.17 10.64 14.04
CA LYS A 349 6.00 10.74 13.15
C LYS A 349 6.05 12.02 12.31
N ILE A 350 6.37 13.17 12.90
CA ILE A 350 6.53 14.45 12.17
C ILE A 350 7.71 14.39 11.18
N LEU A 351 8.85 13.85 11.59
CA LEU A 351 10.01 13.70 10.70
C LEU A 351 9.68 12.82 9.50
N TYR A 352 9.04 11.67 9.72
CA TYR A 352 8.62 10.74 8.67
C TYR A 352 7.56 11.38 7.77
N PHE A 353 6.63 12.15 8.32
CA PHE A 353 5.65 12.91 7.55
C PHE A 353 6.33 13.90 6.60
N VAL A 354 7.31 14.68 7.09
CA VAL A 354 8.08 15.62 6.26
C VAL A 354 8.87 14.89 5.18
N LEU A 355 9.51 13.75 5.51
CA LEU A 355 10.26 12.94 4.53
C LEU A 355 9.34 12.28 3.48
N ALA A 356 8.12 11.90 3.86
CA ALA A 356 7.09 11.43 2.94
C ALA A 356 6.66 12.56 1.98
N LEU A 357 6.42 13.78 2.47
CA LEU A 357 6.13 14.94 1.62
C LEU A 357 7.30 15.33 0.70
N ILE A 358 8.55 15.22 1.18
CA ILE A 358 9.74 15.37 0.34
C ILE A 358 9.75 14.32 -0.76
N THR A 359 9.38 13.08 -0.45
CA THR A 359 9.29 12.01 -1.45
C THR A 359 8.19 12.27 -2.48
N CYS A 360 7.00 12.73 -2.04
CA CYS A 360 5.96 13.24 -2.93
C CYS A 360 6.47 14.35 -3.86
N PHE A 361 7.27 15.29 -3.33
CA PHE A 361 7.90 16.33 -4.14
C PHE A 361 8.90 15.77 -5.17
N VAL A 362 9.76 14.82 -4.78
CA VAL A 362 10.73 14.17 -5.68
C VAL A 362 10.00 13.46 -6.82
N ILE A 363 8.90 12.75 -6.54
CA ILE A 363 8.08 12.08 -7.55
C ILE A 363 7.44 13.10 -8.50
N LEU A 364 6.78 14.13 -7.96
CA LEU A 364 6.14 15.20 -8.75
C LEU A 364 7.16 15.93 -9.64
N SER A 365 8.29 16.32 -9.06
CA SER A 365 9.35 17.06 -9.77
C SER A 365 9.99 16.22 -10.87
N GLY A 366 10.17 14.91 -10.67
CA GLY A 366 10.68 14.00 -11.70
C GLY A 366 9.80 14.00 -12.95
N VAL A 367 8.48 13.89 -12.79
CA VAL A 367 7.52 13.94 -13.89
C VAL A 367 7.51 15.33 -14.54
N LEU A 368 7.53 16.41 -13.76
CA LEU A 368 7.55 17.77 -14.30
C LEU A 368 8.82 18.06 -15.11
N ILE A 369 9.99 17.62 -14.65
CA ILE A 369 11.25 17.71 -15.40
C ILE A 369 11.13 16.93 -16.72
N TRP A 370 10.55 15.73 -16.69
CA TRP A 370 10.32 14.93 -17.89
C TRP A 370 9.42 15.63 -18.91
N VAL A 371 8.33 16.23 -18.44
CA VAL A 371 7.37 16.98 -19.26
C VAL A 371 8.02 18.22 -19.88
N GLU A 372 8.70 19.03 -19.08
CA GLU A 372 9.37 20.26 -19.53
C GLU A 372 10.53 19.96 -20.51
N ALA A 373 11.31 18.90 -20.26
CA ALA A 373 12.44 18.52 -21.10
C ALA A 373 12.03 18.06 -22.51
N ARG A 374 10.76 17.65 -22.69
CA ARG A 374 10.20 17.09 -23.93
C ARG A 374 9.30 18.06 -24.70
N ASN A 375 9.05 19.25 -24.17
CA ASN A 375 8.38 20.31 -24.94
C ASN A 375 9.39 21.18 -25.70
N LYS A 376 10.00 20.59 -26.74
CA LYS A 376 11.01 21.23 -27.60
C LYS A 376 10.57 21.19 -29.05
N LYS A 377 10.96 22.21 -29.84
CA LYS A 377 10.65 22.32 -31.29
C LYS A 377 11.18 21.14 -32.13
N SER A 378 12.19 20.42 -31.62
CA SER A 378 12.76 19.24 -32.29
C SER A 378 11.90 17.97 -32.16
N MET A 379 10.90 17.95 -31.28
CA MET A 379 9.99 16.82 -31.10
C MET A 379 8.73 17.00 -31.95
N THR A 380 8.14 15.89 -32.39
CA THR A 380 6.91 15.95 -33.19
C THR A 380 5.74 16.48 -32.35
N LEU A 381 4.73 17.03 -33.02
CA LEU A 381 3.54 17.55 -32.37
C LEU A 381 2.82 16.48 -31.55
N SER A 382 2.68 15.27 -32.09
CA SER A 382 2.09 14.11 -31.41
C SER A 382 2.82 13.77 -30.10
N GLN A 383 4.16 13.73 -30.12
CA GLN A 383 4.96 13.45 -28.92
C GLN A 383 4.82 14.53 -27.85
N ARG A 384 4.78 15.81 -28.27
CA ARG A 384 4.60 16.95 -27.35
C ARG A 384 3.22 16.91 -26.70
N LEU A 385 2.16 16.64 -27.49
CA LEU A 385 0.79 16.49 -26.99
C LEU A 385 0.65 15.32 -26.02
N PHE A 386 1.19 14.15 -26.35
CA PHE A 386 1.19 12.98 -25.47
C PHE A 386 1.83 13.31 -24.11
N THR A 387 3.02 13.91 -24.15
CA THR A 387 3.76 14.31 -22.94
C THR A 387 2.96 15.34 -22.13
N ALA A 388 2.37 16.34 -22.78
CA ALA A 388 1.56 17.37 -22.12
C ALA A 388 0.33 16.77 -21.43
N ASN A 389 -0.41 15.91 -22.13
CA ASN A 389 -1.61 15.26 -21.63
C ASN A 389 -1.30 14.39 -20.39
N ILE A 390 -0.23 13.60 -20.45
CA ILE A 390 0.25 12.84 -19.28
C ILE A 390 0.53 13.78 -18.11
N GLY A 391 1.26 14.89 -18.35
CA GLY A 391 1.54 15.88 -17.32
C GLY A 391 0.27 16.45 -16.67
N HIS A 392 -0.73 16.84 -17.47
CA HIS A 392 -1.98 17.39 -16.95
C HIS A 392 -2.78 16.38 -16.14
N ILE A 393 -2.90 15.14 -16.63
CA ILE A 393 -3.62 14.06 -15.93
C ILE A 393 -2.90 13.76 -14.61
N TYR A 394 -1.58 13.57 -14.67
CA TYR A 394 -0.74 13.27 -13.52
C TYR A 394 -0.88 14.32 -12.41
N LEU A 395 -0.73 15.62 -12.74
CA LEU A 395 -0.86 16.69 -11.77
C LEU A 395 -2.28 16.80 -11.21
N SER A 396 -3.30 16.56 -12.04
CA SER A 396 -4.70 16.64 -11.60
C SER A 396 -5.03 15.52 -10.60
N ILE A 397 -4.49 14.32 -10.79
CA ILE A 397 -4.63 13.20 -9.83
C ILE A 397 -3.90 13.51 -8.53
N CYS A 398 -2.60 13.83 -8.61
CA CYS A 398 -1.75 13.95 -7.43
C CYS A 398 -2.10 15.20 -6.60
N LEU A 399 -2.16 16.39 -7.24
CA LEU A 399 -2.34 17.65 -6.50
C LEU A 399 -3.77 17.85 -6.00
N SER A 400 -4.77 17.16 -6.54
CA SER A 400 -6.13 17.23 -6.00
C SER A 400 -6.30 16.44 -4.69
N MET A 401 -5.39 15.51 -4.35
CA MET A 401 -5.48 14.76 -3.11
C MET A 401 -5.46 15.69 -1.89
N LEU A 402 -4.61 16.72 -1.87
CA LEU A 402 -4.54 17.67 -0.75
C LEU A 402 -5.90 18.30 -0.38
N PRO A 403 -6.61 19.01 -1.28
CA PRO A 403 -7.92 19.54 -0.96
C PRO A 403 -8.97 18.46 -0.70
N VAL A 404 -8.93 17.32 -1.41
CA VAL A 404 -9.90 16.22 -1.22
C VAL A 404 -9.79 15.63 0.19
N THR A 405 -8.56 15.35 0.65
CA THR A 405 -8.31 14.86 2.01
C THR A 405 -8.74 15.88 3.04
N ALA A 406 -8.37 17.15 2.89
CA ALA A 406 -8.78 18.20 3.82
C ALA A 406 -10.31 18.35 3.92
N ILE A 407 -11.01 18.32 2.78
CA ILE A 407 -12.48 18.36 2.74
C ILE A 407 -13.09 17.10 3.37
N SER A 408 -12.45 15.94 3.24
CA SER A 408 -12.92 14.68 3.83
C SER A 408 -12.82 14.69 5.36
N PHE A 409 -11.78 15.32 5.92
CA PHE A 409 -11.70 15.59 7.37
C PHE A 409 -12.85 16.47 7.84
N LEU A 410 -13.19 17.54 7.10
CA LEU A 410 -14.34 18.38 7.43
C LEU A 410 -15.66 17.63 7.32
N PHE A 411 -15.82 16.81 6.28
CA PHE A 411 -17.02 16.00 6.06
C PHE A 411 -17.26 15.02 7.22
N ILE A 412 -16.24 14.24 7.59
CA ILE A 412 -16.41 13.24 8.65
C ILE A 412 -16.64 13.90 10.01
N LYS A 413 -15.99 15.04 10.27
CA LYS A 413 -16.20 15.78 11.51
C LYS A 413 -17.60 16.35 11.66
N LEU A 414 -18.20 16.81 10.56
CA LEU A 414 -19.54 17.42 10.56
C LEU A 414 -20.68 16.41 10.48
N PHE A 415 -20.47 15.30 9.78
CA PHE A 415 -21.53 14.37 9.39
C PHE A 415 -21.29 12.91 9.79
N GLY A 416 -20.08 12.54 10.23
CA GLY A 416 -19.68 11.15 10.46
C GLY A 416 -20.59 10.40 11.42
N ALA A 417 -20.94 11.02 12.55
CA ALA A 417 -21.84 10.43 13.55
C ALA A 417 -23.28 10.14 13.04
N ARG A 418 -23.64 10.56 11.82
CA ARG A 418 -24.97 10.32 11.23
C ARG A 418 -25.02 9.05 10.38
N PHE A 419 -23.89 8.42 10.07
CA PHE A 419 -23.82 7.24 9.23
C PHE A 419 -23.68 5.98 10.09
N THR A 420 -24.50 4.96 9.81
CA THR A 420 -24.35 3.64 10.44
C THR A 420 -23.16 2.86 9.88
N ASN A 421 -22.84 3.07 8.60
CA ASN A 421 -21.66 2.53 7.94
C ASN A 421 -20.74 3.68 7.50
N SER A 422 -19.83 4.06 8.41
CA SER A 422 -18.84 5.12 8.21
C SER A 422 -17.91 4.82 7.03
N GLN A 423 -17.52 3.55 6.86
CA GLN A 423 -16.64 3.11 5.77
C GLN A 423 -17.20 3.46 4.39
N SER A 424 -18.44 3.06 4.08
CA SER A 424 -19.06 3.33 2.79
C SER A 424 -19.23 4.83 2.55
N ALA A 425 -19.62 5.59 3.59
CA ALA A 425 -19.77 7.04 3.49
C ALA A 425 -18.45 7.73 3.11
N ILE A 426 -17.34 7.35 3.76
CA ILE A 426 -16.00 7.88 3.45
C ILE A 426 -15.59 7.51 2.02
N TYR A 427 -15.79 6.26 1.60
CA TYR A 427 -15.41 5.79 0.26
C TYR A 427 -16.11 6.59 -0.83
N TYR A 428 -17.44 6.67 -0.77
CA TYR A 428 -18.21 7.41 -1.77
C TYR A 428 -17.85 8.88 -1.78
N PHE A 429 -17.78 9.52 -0.61
CA PHE A 429 -17.45 10.93 -0.52
C PHE A 429 -16.06 11.24 -1.10
N TYR A 430 -15.04 10.51 -0.65
CA TYR A 430 -13.66 10.75 -1.06
C TYR A 430 -13.47 10.52 -2.56
N PHE A 431 -13.88 9.35 -3.07
CA PHE A 431 -13.63 9.01 -4.48
C PHE A 431 -14.47 9.83 -5.45
N ILE A 432 -15.74 10.13 -5.13
CA ILE A 432 -16.57 11.00 -5.98
C ILE A 432 -15.95 12.41 -6.02
N LEU A 433 -15.61 12.98 -4.86
CA LEU A 433 -14.98 14.31 -4.81
C LEU A 433 -13.64 14.32 -5.56
N TRP A 434 -12.83 13.26 -5.41
CA TRP A 434 -11.55 13.15 -6.09
C TRP A 434 -11.71 13.08 -7.61
N ILE A 435 -12.64 12.26 -8.12
CA ILE A 435 -12.95 12.18 -9.56
C ILE A 435 -13.43 13.53 -10.08
N LEU A 436 -14.33 14.20 -9.37
CA LEU A 436 -14.82 15.54 -9.75
C LEU A 436 -13.67 16.55 -9.82
N MET A 437 -12.75 16.53 -8.86
CA MET A 437 -11.58 17.40 -8.83
C MET A 437 -10.59 17.08 -9.96
N ILE A 438 -10.33 15.80 -10.24
CA ILE A 438 -9.50 15.35 -11.35
C ILE A 438 -10.07 15.84 -12.68
N LEU A 439 -11.38 15.68 -12.89
CA LEU A 439 -12.05 16.14 -14.11
C LEU A 439 -11.97 17.67 -14.22
N PHE A 440 -12.35 18.39 -13.16
CA PHE A 440 -12.32 19.85 -13.13
C PHE A 440 -10.93 20.44 -13.43
N MET A 441 -9.89 19.88 -12.82
CA MET A 441 -8.50 20.32 -13.04
C MET A 441 -7.96 19.85 -14.39
N GLY A 442 -8.28 18.62 -14.80
CA GLY A 442 -7.86 18.02 -16.06
C GLY A 442 -8.42 18.75 -17.28
N PHE A 443 -9.69 19.17 -17.24
CA PHE A 443 -10.32 19.96 -18.31
C PHE A 443 -9.65 21.31 -18.55
N LYS A 444 -9.07 21.93 -17.52
CA LYS A 444 -8.39 23.22 -17.65
C LYS A 444 -7.06 23.14 -18.40
N ARG A 445 -6.42 21.96 -18.44
CA ARG A 445 -5.12 21.71 -19.09
C ARG A 445 -4.07 22.79 -18.78
N ASP A 446 -4.06 23.29 -17.55
CA ASP A 446 -3.17 24.36 -17.09
C ASP A 446 -2.59 23.98 -15.73
N ASN A 447 -1.36 23.44 -15.76
CA ASN A 447 -0.65 22.98 -14.56
C ASN A 447 -0.43 24.09 -13.52
N TYR A 448 -0.29 25.35 -13.97
CA TYR A 448 -0.16 26.49 -13.07
C TYR A 448 -1.48 26.72 -12.31
N LYS A 449 -2.61 26.69 -13.01
CA LYS A 449 -3.94 26.82 -12.37
C LYS A 449 -4.24 25.64 -11.47
N THR A 450 -3.95 24.41 -11.91
CA THR A 450 -4.13 23.20 -11.09
C THR A 450 -3.39 23.33 -9.77
N ASN A 451 -2.10 23.68 -9.79
CA ASN A 451 -1.31 23.86 -8.57
C ASN A 451 -1.87 24.99 -7.69
N LYS A 452 -2.20 26.16 -8.25
CA LYS A 452 -2.77 27.26 -7.48
C LYS A 452 -4.11 26.92 -6.83
N ILE A 453 -5.00 26.23 -7.55
CA ILE A 453 -6.32 25.84 -7.03
C ILE A 453 -6.15 24.81 -5.92
N SER A 454 -5.29 23.81 -6.11
CA SER A 454 -5.00 22.81 -5.07
C SER A 454 -4.46 23.43 -3.79
N LEU A 455 -3.50 24.35 -3.89
CA LEU A 455 -2.91 25.04 -2.74
C LEU A 455 -3.90 25.99 -2.06
N LEU A 456 -4.73 26.69 -2.82
CA LEU A 456 -5.75 27.58 -2.26
C LEU A 456 -6.82 26.78 -1.52
N LEU A 457 -7.41 25.78 -2.19
CA LEU A 457 -8.47 24.97 -1.60
C LEU A 457 -7.95 24.20 -0.40
N GLY A 458 -6.84 23.47 -0.55
CA GLY A 458 -6.22 22.71 0.55
C GLY A 458 -5.73 23.61 1.68
N GLY A 459 -5.25 24.81 1.36
CA GLY A 459 -4.84 25.82 2.34
C GLY A 459 -6.00 26.33 3.19
N VAL A 460 -7.09 26.74 2.53
CA VAL A 460 -8.30 27.24 3.20
C VAL A 460 -8.98 26.13 4.00
N THR A 461 -9.21 24.96 3.40
CA THR A 461 -9.88 23.86 4.10
C THR A 461 -9.02 23.28 5.21
N GLY A 462 -7.69 23.25 5.04
CA GLY A 462 -6.75 22.87 6.09
C GLY A 462 -6.84 23.75 7.34
N ILE A 463 -6.93 25.08 7.17
CA ILE A 463 -7.13 26.01 8.31
C ILE A 463 -8.51 25.85 8.95
N LEU A 464 -9.53 25.47 8.18
CA LEU A 464 -10.89 25.26 8.71
C LEU A 464 -11.00 24.02 9.60
N ILE A 465 -10.14 23.01 9.44
CA ILE A 465 -10.19 21.75 10.22
C ILE A 465 -10.14 21.99 11.73
N PRO A 466 -9.12 22.67 12.30
CA PRO A 466 -9.09 22.95 13.74
C PRO A 466 -10.23 23.85 14.21
N ILE A 467 -10.73 24.75 13.35
CA ILE A 467 -11.88 25.61 13.67
C ILE A 467 -13.16 24.78 13.80
N VAL A 468 -13.40 23.87 12.85
CA VAL A 468 -14.55 22.97 12.88
C VAL A 468 -14.44 22.00 14.06
N ASN A 469 -13.25 21.49 14.37
CA ASN A 469 -13.03 20.67 15.57
C ASN A 469 -13.43 21.42 16.85
N GLY A 470 -12.95 22.66 17.03
CA GLY A 470 -13.31 23.49 18.17
C GLY A 470 -14.81 23.80 18.28
N ILE A 471 -15.50 23.98 17.16
CA ILE A 471 -16.95 24.23 17.14
C ILE A 471 -17.75 22.97 17.50
N VAL A 472 -17.43 21.84 16.86
CA VAL A 472 -18.20 20.58 16.94
C VAL A 472 -17.89 19.83 18.24
N SER A 473 -16.61 19.61 18.53
CA SER A 473 -16.16 18.79 19.66
C SER A 473 -15.83 19.58 20.92
N LYS A 474 -15.88 20.93 20.85
CA LYS A 474 -15.44 21.83 21.93
C LYS A 474 -13.96 21.70 22.30
N GLN A 475 -13.20 20.93 21.53
CA GLN A 475 -11.76 20.74 21.67
C GLN A 475 -11.04 21.78 20.81
N TRP A 476 -10.94 23.01 21.31
CA TRP A 476 -10.08 24.03 20.71
C TRP A 476 -8.61 23.72 21.01
N ILE A 477 -7.68 24.20 20.17
CA ILE A 477 -6.22 24.01 20.36
C ILE A 477 -5.77 24.29 21.81
N TRP A 478 -6.23 25.38 22.43
CA TRP A 478 -5.88 25.70 23.81
C TRP A 478 -6.56 24.80 24.84
N THR A 479 -7.77 24.29 24.55
CA THR A 479 -8.48 23.32 25.40
C THR A 479 -7.78 21.98 25.37
N SER A 480 -7.47 21.47 24.17
CA SER A 480 -6.72 20.21 24.00
C SER A 480 -5.36 20.26 24.70
N PHE A 481 -4.67 21.40 24.66
CA PHE A 481 -3.42 21.60 25.39
C PHE A 481 -3.61 21.57 26.92
N GLN A 482 -4.59 22.31 27.45
CA GLN A 482 -4.87 22.36 28.90
C GLN A 482 -5.32 21.00 29.46
N GLU A 483 -6.08 20.23 28.67
CA GLU A 483 -6.59 18.92 29.04
C GLU A 483 -5.62 17.76 28.74
N HIS A 484 -4.40 18.07 28.28
CA HIS A 484 -3.36 17.09 27.91
C HIS A 484 -3.80 16.11 26.80
N GLN A 485 -4.70 16.55 25.92
CA GLN A 485 -5.20 15.79 24.76
C GLN A 485 -4.26 15.99 23.55
N TYR A 486 -3.03 15.49 23.68
CA TYR A 486 -1.97 15.72 22.70
C TYR A 486 -2.21 15.09 21.33
N ASP A 487 -2.97 13.99 21.25
CA ASP A 487 -3.32 13.35 19.98
C ASP A 487 -4.20 14.28 19.12
N ILE A 488 -5.26 14.85 19.72
CA ILE A 488 -6.15 15.83 19.07
C ILE A 488 -5.36 17.08 18.69
N LEU A 489 -4.53 17.60 19.61
CA LEU A 489 -3.71 18.78 19.38
C LEU A 489 -2.75 18.58 18.20
N THR A 490 -2.15 17.40 18.08
CA THR A 490 -1.22 17.07 16.99
C THR A 490 -1.89 17.21 15.63
N ILE A 491 -3.12 16.69 15.47
CA ILE A 491 -3.86 16.77 14.20
C ILE A 491 -4.26 18.20 13.86
N ASP A 492 -4.73 18.98 14.84
CA ASP A 492 -5.09 20.38 14.64
C ASP A 492 -3.88 21.22 14.23
N MET A 493 -2.73 21.02 14.89
CA MET A 493 -1.47 21.70 14.57
C MET A 493 -0.90 21.27 13.22
N LEU A 494 -1.04 20.00 12.86
CA LEU A 494 -0.63 19.46 11.56
C LEU A 494 -1.41 20.14 10.43
N TRP A 495 -2.74 20.15 10.50
CA TRP A 495 -3.58 20.77 9.47
C TRP A 495 -3.45 22.28 9.41
N LEU A 496 -3.30 22.96 10.56
CA LEU A 496 -2.99 24.38 10.60
C LEU A 496 -1.67 24.69 9.87
N SER A 497 -0.63 23.89 10.13
CA SER A 497 0.68 24.04 9.49
C SER A 497 0.61 23.78 7.98
N ILE A 498 -0.04 22.69 7.55
CA ILE A 498 -0.27 22.39 6.12
C ILE A 498 -1.05 23.53 5.46
N GLY A 499 -2.08 24.04 6.12
CA GLY A 499 -2.93 25.13 5.64
C GLY A 499 -2.13 26.42 5.40
N ILE A 500 -1.39 26.86 6.42
CA ILE A 500 -0.55 28.06 6.37
C ILE A 500 0.54 27.92 5.29
N ILE A 501 1.27 26.81 5.27
CA ILE A 501 2.34 26.58 4.29
C ILE A 501 1.78 26.55 2.87
N SER A 502 0.61 25.95 2.66
CA SER A 502 -0.05 25.91 1.35
C SER A 502 -0.45 27.32 0.87
N LEU A 503 -0.99 28.15 1.75
CA LEU A 503 -1.32 29.54 1.42
C LEU A 503 -0.08 30.40 1.19
N LEU A 504 0.98 30.21 1.98
CA LEU A 504 2.27 30.87 1.73
C LEU A 504 2.82 30.48 0.36
N ALA A 505 2.82 29.19 0.02
CA ALA A 505 3.23 28.70 -1.29
C ALA A 505 2.36 29.28 -2.42
N TYR A 506 1.04 29.36 -2.22
CA TYR A 506 0.10 29.97 -3.16
C TYR A 506 0.46 31.43 -3.49
N THR A 507 0.85 32.24 -2.48
CA THR A 507 1.24 33.64 -2.71
C THR A 507 2.58 33.79 -3.45
N LYS A 508 3.49 32.82 -3.31
CA LYS A 508 4.79 32.83 -3.99
C LYS A 508 4.70 32.41 -5.45
N ILE A 509 3.69 31.62 -5.82
CA ILE A 509 3.44 31.23 -7.21
C ILE A 509 2.82 32.41 -7.97
N ASN A 510 3.61 33.00 -8.87
CA ASN A 510 3.23 34.17 -9.67
C ASN A 510 3.46 33.95 -11.17
N GLU A 511 2.98 34.89 -11.98
CA GLU A 511 3.07 34.80 -13.44
C GLU A 511 4.51 34.83 -13.97
N LYS A 512 5.45 35.46 -13.24
CA LYS A 512 6.87 35.44 -13.62
C LYS A 512 7.43 34.03 -13.60
N VAL A 513 6.99 33.19 -12.66
CA VAL A 513 7.34 31.75 -12.62
C VAL A 513 6.71 31.01 -13.80
N LYS A 514 5.43 31.30 -14.12
CA LYS A 514 4.74 30.71 -15.28
C LYS A 514 5.45 31.03 -16.60
N ALA A 515 6.00 32.24 -16.75
CA ALA A 515 6.73 32.67 -17.95
C ALA A 515 8.01 31.87 -18.23
N GLN A 516 8.58 31.18 -17.23
CA GLN A 516 9.80 30.40 -17.39
C GLN A 516 9.57 29.03 -18.03
N SER A 517 8.34 28.49 -17.94
CA SER A 517 7.96 27.17 -18.47
C SER A 517 8.17 27.07 -19.98
N SER A 518 8.60 25.90 -20.44
CA SER A 518 8.68 25.58 -21.87
C SER A 518 7.30 25.67 -22.54
N PHE A 519 6.20 25.42 -21.83
CA PHE A 519 4.83 25.52 -22.36
C PHE A 519 4.40 26.96 -22.60
N THR A 520 5.01 27.93 -21.91
CA THR A 520 4.82 29.35 -22.22
C THR A 520 5.72 29.77 -23.39
N LYS A 521 6.95 29.27 -23.47
CA LYS A 521 7.92 29.61 -24.53
C LYS A 521 7.60 28.94 -25.88
N ASN A 522 7.11 27.71 -25.83
CA ASN A 522 6.71 26.88 -26.95
C ASN A 522 5.27 26.41 -26.71
N PRO A 523 4.26 27.28 -26.89
CA PRO A 523 2.88 26.94 -26.66
C PRO A 523 2.41 25.81 -27.59
N ILE A 524 1.42 25.06 -27.12
CA ILE A 524 0.71 24.05 -27.90
C ILE A 524 -0.71 24.58 -28.10
N ASP A 525 -1.07 24.90 -29.34
CA ASP A 525 -2.48 25.15 -29.69
C ASP A 525 -3.17 23.80 -29.87
N TYR A 526 -3.92 23.37 -28.85
CA TYR A 526 -4.59 22.08 -28.87
C TYR A 526 -5.62 21.94 -30.01
N LYS A 527 -6.28 23.03 -30.43
CA LYS A 527 -7.29 22.97 -31.50
C LYS A 527 -6.63 22.82 -32.86
N ALA A 528 -5.66 23.70 -33.16
CA ALA A 528 -4.91 23.62 -34.40
C ALA A 528 -4.11 22.32 -34.50
N ALA A 529 -3.53 21.86 -33.39
CA ALA A 529 -2.76 20.63 -33.35
C ALA A 529 -3.61 19.39 -33.65
N GLN A 530 -4.85 19.34 -33.18
CA GLN A 530 -5.75 18.22 -33.44
C GLN A 530 -6.19 18.18 -34.91
N LEU A 531 -6.42 19.34 -35.53
CA LEU A 531 -6.67 19.45 -36.98
C LEU A 531 -5.45 18.99 -37.79
N GLN A 532 -4.26 19.46 -37.42
CA GLN A 532 -3.01 19.07 -38.08
C GLN A 532 -2.75 17.57 -37.97
N LEU A 533 -3.02 16.95 -36.81
CA LEU A 533 -2.89 15.50 -36.66
C LEU A 533 -3.89 14.73 -37.53
N GLN A 534 -5.13 15.20 -37.64
CA GLN A 534 -6.12 14.60 -38.53
C GLN A 534 -5.73 14.71 -40.01
N GLU A 535 -5.11 15.83 -40.40
CA GLU A 535 -4.55 16.01 -41.75
C GLU A 535 -3.32 15.12 -41.97
N GLU A 536 -2.41 15.02 -40.99
CA GLU A 536 -1.25 14.12 -41.03
C GLU A 536 -1.69 12.65 -41.11
N GLU A 537 -2.71 12.22 -40.36
CA GLU A 537 -3.27 10.87 -40.44
C GLU A 537 -3.90 10.58 -41.82
N LYS A 538 -4.65 11.54 -42.39
CA LYS A 538 -5.20 11.42 -43.75
C LYS A 538 -4.09 11.36 -44.82
N LEU A 539 -3.02 12.12 -44.63
CA LEU A 539 -1.86 12.15 -45.53
C LEU A 539 -0.96 10.92 -45.37
N HIS A 540 -0.93 10.32 -44.18
CA HIS A 540 -0.24 9.05 -43.91
C HIS A 540 -1.02 7.86 -44.45
N GLN A 541 -2.36 7.85 -44.34
CA GLN A 541 -3.21 6.85 -45.00
C GLN A 541 -3.06 6.87 -46.53
N SER A 542 -2.75 8.02 -47.13
CA SER A 542 -2.46 8.11 -48.57
C SER A 542 -1.00 7.78 -48.94
N LYS A 543 -0.08 7.76 -47.97
CA LYS A 543 1.36 7.44 -48.16
C LYS A 543 1.80 6.06 -47.66
N GLU A 544 0.91 5.28 -47.04
CA GLU A 544 1.16 3.93 -46.51
C GLU A 544 1.35 2.85 -47.60
N GLN A 545 2.22 3.13 -48.58
CA GLN A 545 2.75 2.13 -49.50
C GLN A 545 4.27 1.97 -49.44
N THR A 546 5.03 2.68 -48.58
CA THR A 546 6.50 2.52 -48.54
C THR A 546 7.16 2.69 -47.15
N ILE A 547 7.47 1.53 -46.53
CA ILE A 547 8.71 1.14 -45.79
C ILE A 547 9.09 1.80 -44.43
N ASP A 548 8.93 0.97 -43.37
CA ASP A 548 9.96 0.45 -42.42
C ASP A 548 10.66 1.35 -41.36
N LYS A 549 9.87 1.91 -40.43
CA LYS A 549 10.30 2.19 -39.04
C LYS A 549 9.52 1.40 -37.97
N ASN A 550 8.48 0.66 -38.36
CA ASN A 550 7.55 0.00 -37.43
C ASN A 550 8.02 -1.35 -36.87
N PHE A 551 9.08 -1.96 -37.42
CA PHE A 551 9.44 -3.34 -37.09
C PHE A 551 9.99 -3.52 -35.65
N ILE A 552 10.84 -2.60 -35.19
CA ILE A 552 11.40 -2.65 -33.82
C ILE A 552 10.30 -2.36 -32.78
N ALA A 553 9.48 -1.34 -33.01
CA ALA A 553 8.37 -1.00 -32.12
C ALA A 553 7.32 -2.12 -32.00
N MET A 554 7.05 -2.83 -33.10
CA MET A 554 6.13 -3.97 -33.15
C MET A 554 6.65 -5.17 -32.35
N ARG A 555 7.93 -5.57 -32.52
CA ARG A 555 8.50 -6.68 -31.72
C ARG A 555 8.51 -6.35 -30.24
N THR A 556 8.83 -5.12 -29.86
CA THR A 556 8.75 -4.66 -28.46
C THR A 556 7.32 -4.78 -27.91
N LYS A 557 6.29 -4.41 -28.69
CA LYS A 557 4.89 -4.61 -28.28
C LYS A 557 4.56 -6.09 -28.06
N ILE A 558 4.97 -6.98 -28.97
CA ILE A 558 4.75 -8.43 -28.84
C ILE A 558 5.44 -8.98 -27.58
N ILE A 559 6.68 -8.55 -27.31
CA ILE A 559 7.42 -8.93 -26.10
C ILE A 559 6.68 -8.47 -24.85
N ILE A 560 6.24 -7.20 -24.81
CA ILE A 560 5.49 -6.66 -23.68
C ILE A 560 4.21 -7.46 -23.47
N LEU A 561 3.47 -7.78 -24.52
CA LEU A 561 2.22 -8.55 -24.42
C LEU A 561 2.46 -9.98 -23.95
N TRP A 562 3.53 -10.65 -24.38
CA TRP A 562 3.94 -11.95 -23.82
C TRP A 562 4.30 -11.85 -22.33
N LEU A 563 5.04 -10.82 -21.91
CA LEU A 563 5.37 -10.61 -20.50
C LEU A 563 4.13 -10.26 -19.67
N THR A 564 3.18 -9.51 -20.22
CA THR A 564 1.87 -9.25 -19.58
C THR A 564 1.12 -10.56 -19.38
N MET A 565 1.18 -11.51 -20.31
CA MET A 565 0.59 -12.84 -20.11
C MET A 565 1.24 -13.58 -18.92
N VAL A 566 2.57 -13.59 -18.85
CA VAL A 566 3.31 -14.20 -17.72
C VAL A 566 2.88 -13.60 -16.39
N ILE A 567 2.87 -12.27 -16.30
CA ILE A 567 2.46 -11.55 -15.09
C ILE A 567 0.99 -11.84 -14.75
N GLY A 568 0.11 -11.86 -15.76
CA GLY A 568 -1.30 -12.19 -15.60
C GLY A 568 -1.50 -13.58 -14.99
N PHE A 569 -0.82 -14.61 -15.52
CA PHE A 569 -0.87 -15.97 -14.96
C PHE A 569 -0.32 -16.03 -13.53
N ILE A 570 0.83 -15.39 -13.26
CA ILE A 570 1.38 -15.35 -11.89
C ILE A 570 0.38 -14.72 -10.93
N ILE A 571 -0.22 -13.58 -11.29
CA ILE A 571 -1.20 -12.89 -10.44
C ILE A 571 -2.45 -13.77 -10.24
N HIS A 572 -2.98 -14.36 -11.31
CA HIS A 572 -4.14 -15.23 -11.25
C HIS A 572 -3.88 -16.48 -10.38
N HIS A 573 -2.71 -17.11 -10.50
CA HIS A 573 -2.34 -18.25 -9.66
C HIS A 573 -2.06 -17.86 -8.22
N VAL A 574 -1.44 -16.71 -7.97
CA VAL A 574 -1.29 -16.16 -6.61
C VAL A 574 -2.66 -15.86 -6.00
N TYR A 575 -3.65 -15.43 -6.80
CA TYR A 575 -5.02 -15.25 -6.34
C TYR A 575 -5.65 -16.58 -5.90
N GLY A 576 -5.52 -17.63 -6.72
CA GLY A 576 -5.97 -18.98 -6.35
C GLY A 576 -5.25 -19.52 -5.11
N ILE A 577 -3.95 -19.27 -4.98
CA ILE A 577 -3.16 -19.67 -3.81
C ILE A 577 -3.55 -18.85 -2.58
N ALA A 578 -3.81 -17.55 -2.69
CA ALA A 578 -4.25 -16.72 -1.58
C ALA A 578 -5.59 -17.22 -0.99
N ASN A 579 -6.53 -17.66 -1.84
CA ASN A 579 -7.76 -18.31 -1.37
C ASN A 579 -7.50 -19.60 -0.58
N VAL A 580 -6.47 -20.38 -0.95
CA VAL A 580 -6.03 -21.58 -0.23
C VAL A 580 -5.32 -21.24 1.08
N TYR A 581 -4.46 -20.21 1.09
CA TYR A 581 -3.70 -19.78 2.28
C TYR A 581 -4.55 -19.02 3.31
N PHE A 582 -5.64 -18.38 2.90
CA PHE A 582 -6.50 -17.56 3.77
C PHE A 582 -7.93 -18.12 3.95
N GLN A 583 -8.17 -19.38 3.55
CA GLN A 583 -9.39 -20.16 3.81
C GLN A 583 -10.73 -19.61 3.26
N GLU A 584 -10.76 -18.86 2.16
CA GLU A 584 -12.05 -18.38 1.63
C GLU A 584 -12.67 -19.20 0.48
N SER A 585 -11.96 -20.14 -0.16
CA SER A 585 -12.63 -21.14 -1.02
C SER A 585 -11.67 -22.24 -1.50
N LEU A 586 -12.13 -23.49 -1.41
CA LEU A 586 -11.54 -24.75 -1.91
C LEU A 586 -10.72 -25.56 -0.88
N VAL A 587 -11.39 -26.04 0.16
CA VAL A 587 -11.06 -27.36 0.71
C VAL A 587 -11.82 -28.37 -0.15
N LEU A 588 -11.15 -28.95 -1.15
CA LEU A 588 -11.65 -30.17 -1.80
C LEU A 588 -11.52 -31.32 -0.81
N GLU A 589 -12.53 -32.18 -0.73
CA GLU A 589 -12.53 -33.36 0.14
C GLU A 589 -11.34 -34.27 -0.23
N GLY A 590 -10.36 -34.40 0.67
CA GLY A 590 -9.11 -35.13 0.43
C GLY A 590 -7.88 -34.30 0.03
N ALA A 591 -7.96 -32.96 0.03
CA ALA A 591 -6.79 -32.10 -0.20
C ALA A 591 -5.83 -32.12 1.01
N ASP A 592 -4.57 -32.47 0.79
CA ASP A 592 -3.46 -32.53 1.77
C ASP A 592 -2.59 -31.26 1.77
N GLY A 593 -2.92 -30.28 0.93
CA GLY A 593 -2.14 -29.06 0.74
C GLY A 593 -1.05 -29.16 -0.34
N GLU A 594 -0.87 -30.32 -0.98
CA GLU A 594 0.03 -30.46 -2.12
C GLU A 594 -0.64 -29.97 -3.41
N ILE A 595 0.07 -29.14 -4.18
CA ILE A 595 -0.37 -28.73 -5.51
C ILE A 595 -0.21 -29.96 -6.43
N PRO A 596 -1.27 -30.44 -7.09
CA PRO A 596 -1.17 -31.61 -7.95
C PRO A 596 -0.12 -31.41 -9.05
N GLY A 597 0.65 -32.45 -9.37
CA GLY A 597 1.69 -32.39 -10.40
C GLY A 597 1.21 -31.86 -11.76
N TRP A 598 -0.06 -32.10 -12.12
CA TRP A 598 -0.67 -31.55 -13.34
C TRP A 598 -0.75 -30.02 -13.31
N ALA A 599 -1.03 -29.40 -12.16
CA ALA A 599 -1.10 -27.95 -12.01
C ALA A 599 0.29 -27.31 -12.17
N HIS A 600 1.34 -27.97 -11.67
CA HIS A 600 2.73 -27.56 -11.93
C HIS A 600 3.08 -27.61 -13.43
N GLN A 601 2.67 -28.67 -14.13
CA GLN A 601 2.87 -28.80 -15.57
C GLN A 601 2.17 -27.67 -16.32
N TRP A 602 0.93 -27.32 -15.95
CA TRP A 602 0.22 -26.20 -16.57
C TRP A 602 0.91 -24.86 -16.32
N ARG A 603 1.43 -24.59 -15.12
CA ARG A 603 2.21 -23.35 -14.88
C ARG A 603 3.44 -23.28 -15.75
N ILE A 604 4.21 -24.37 -15.84
CA ILE A 604 5.40 -24.43 -16.70
C ILE A 604 5.02 -24.20 -18.17
N ILE A 605 3.91 -24.81 -18.63
CA ILE A 605 3.46 -24.68 -20.01
C ILE A 605 2.94 -23.27 -20.29
N LEU A 606 2.10 -22.68 -19.43
CA LEU A 606 1.48 -21.38 -19.71
C LEU A 606 2.43 -20.21 -19.42
N GLU A 607 3.03 -20.17 -18.23
CA GLU A 607 3.97 -19.11 -17.83
C GLU A 607 5.31 -19.27 -18.55
N GLY A 608 5.87 -20.49 -18.51
CA GLY A 608 7.19 -20.77 -19.07
C GLY A 608 7.24 -20.61 -20.59
N MET A 609 6.22 -21.07 -21.32
CA MET A 609 6.18 -20.85 -22.78
C MET A 609 5.95 -19.39 -23.13
N ALA A 610 5.08 -18.66 -22.42
CA ALA A 610 4.87 -17.25 -22.67
C ALA A 610 6.16 -16.44 -22.44
N PHE A 611 6.89 -16.75 -21.37
CA PHE A 611 8.20 -16.14 -21.10
C PHE A 611 9.24 -16.51 -22.15
N LEU A 612 9.28 -17.78 -22.57
CA LEU A 612 10.15 -18.23 -23.65
C LEU A 612 9.85 -17.49 -24.96
N PHE A 613 8.57 -17.32 -25.33
CA PHE A 613 8.20 -16.55 -26.52
C PHE A 613 8.58 -15.07 -26.39
N ALA A 614 8.48 -14.47 -25.20
CA ALA A 614 8.96 -13.10 -24.97
C ALA A 614 10.47 -12.98 -25.28
N ILE A 615 11.29 -13.89 -24.75
CA ILE A 615 12.75 -13.91 -24.99
C ILE A 615 13.06 -14.21 -26.45
N LEU A 616 12.47 -15.26 -27.01
CA LEU A 616 12.74 -15.67 -28.39
C LEU A 616 12.29 -14.60 -29.40
N THR A 617 11.28 -13.78 -29.07
CA THR A 617 10.86 -12.64 -29.91
C THR A 617 11.93 -11.55 -30.00
N VAL A 618 12.94 -11.52 -29.09
CA VAL A 618 14.10 -10.61 -29.19
C VAL A 618 15.05 -11.03 -30.32
N GLU A 619 15.30 -12.32 -30.46
CA GLU A 619 16.33 -12.86 -31.35
C GLU A 619 15.77 -13.41 -32.67
N PHE A 620 14.61 -14.06 -32.61
CA PHE A 620 14.02 -14.74 -33.76
C PHE A 620 13.01 -13.86 -34.50
N ALA A 621 13.18 -13.78 -35.82
CA ALA A 621 12.23 -13.15 -36.75
C ALA A 621 11.89 -14.05 -37.95
N GLN A 622 12.29 -15.32 -37.88
CA GLN A 622 12.13 -16.30 -38.95
C GLN A 622 10.66 -16.70 -39.14
N LYS A 623 10.28 -17.05 -40.37
CA LYS A 623 8.88 -17.36 -40.72
C LYS A 623 8.29 -18.48 -39.87
N TRP A 624 9.06 -19.52 -39.57
CA TRP A 624 8.61 -20.64 -38.72
C TRP A 624 8.28 -20.16 -37.30
N PHE A 625 9.13 -19.34 -36.70
CA PHE A 625 8.93 -18.82 -35.35
C PHE A 625 7.67 -17.94 -35.25
N LYS A 626 7.43 -17.09 -36.25
CA LYS A 626 6.19 -16.27 -36.31
C LYS A 626 4.93 -17.13 -36.33
N TRP A 627 4.95 -18.24 -37.07
CA TRP A 627 3.84 -19.19 -37.10
C TRP A 627 3.67 -19.92 -35.77
N THR A 628 4.76 -20.42 -35.18
CA THR A 628 4.72 -21.09 -33.88
C THR A 628 4.20 -20.15 -32.78
N SER A 629 4.69 -18.91 -32.75
CA SER A 629 4.24 -17.89 -31.79
C SER A 629 2.76 -17.54 -31.98
N LEU A 630 2.28 -17.44 -33.23
CA LEU A 630 0.86 -17.20 -33.51
C LEU A 630 -0.02 -18.37 -33.05
N ILE A 631 0.37 -19.60 -33.36
CA ILE A 631 -0.38 -20.81 -32.96
C ILE A 631 -0.50 -20.85 -31.44
N TRP A 632 0.60 -20.63 -30.73
CA TRP A 632 0.59 -20.59 -29.27
C TRP A 632 -0.28 -19.43 -28.73
N ALA A 633 -0.15 -18.22 -29.28
CA ALA A 633 -0.98 -17.09 -28.86
C ALA A 633 -2.48 -17.40 -29.02
N VAL A 634 -2.88 -18.03 -30.13
CA VAL A 634 -4.28 -18.45 -30.38
C VAL A 634 -4.73 -19.52 -29.40
N LEU A 635 -3.93 -20.57 -29.16
CA LEU A 635 -4.27 -21.62 -28.19
C LEU A 635 -4.44 -21.05 -26.79
N LEU A 636 -3.51 -20.17 -26.38
CA LEU A 636 -3.57 -19.45 -25.11
C LEU A 636 -4.80 -18.54 -25.02
N GLY A 637 -5.17 -17.88 -26.11
CA GLY A 637 -6.36 -17.04 -26.19
C GLY A 637 -7.65 -17.84 -26.02
N LEU A 638 -7.76 -18.99 -26.69
CA LEU A 638 -8.89 -19.90 -26.52
C LEU A 638 -8.98 -20.42 -25.08
N PHE A 639 -7.85 -20.78 -24.47
CA PHE A 639 -7.81 -21.17 -23.06
C PHE A 639 -8.28 -20.04 -22.14
N ASN A 640 -7.76 -18.82 -22.31
CA ASN A 640 -8.17 -17.69 -21.48
C ASN A 640 -9.66 -17.35 -21.61
N ILE A 641 -10.22 -17.44 -22.83
CA ILE A 641 -11.64 -17.22 -23.06
C ILE A 641 -12.46 -18.30 -22.36
N TYR A 642 -12.08 -19.57 -22.53
CA TYR A 642 -12.74 -20.69 -21.85
C TYR A 642 -12.70 -20.52 -20.33
N HIS A 643 -11.53 -20.19 -19.78
CA HIS A 643 -11.33 -20.04 -18.36
C HIS A 643 -12.09 -18.84 -17.79
N TRP A 644 -12.10 -17.71 -18.50
CA TRP A 644 -12.90 -16.55 -18.13
C TRP A 644 -14.41 -16.83 -18.13
N ILE A 645 -14.92 -17.54 -19.15
CA ILE A 645 -16.33 -17.95 -19.19
C ILE A 645 -16.63 -18.93 -18.05
N THR A 646 -15.73 -19.86 -17.77
CA THR A 646 -15.88 -20.82 -16.66
C THR A 646 -15.94 -20.09 -15.32
N ALA A 647 -15.03 -19.15 -15.05
CA ALA A 647 -15.05 -18.33 -13.85
C ALA A 647 -16.34 -17.49 -13.76
N MET A 648 -16.82 -16.93 -14.88
CA MET A 648 -18.12 -16.25 -14.90
C MET A 648 -19.32 -17.15 -14.62
N ILE A 649 -19.22 -18.47 -14.80
CA ILE A 649 -20.34 -19.39 -14.52
C ILE A 649 -20.26 -19.92 -13.10
N TYR A 650 -19.07 -20.34 -12.66
CA TYR A 650 -18.89 -21.07 -11.40
C TYR A 650 -18.38 -20.20 -10.25
N GLU A 651 -17.80 -19.03 -10.54
CA GLU A 651 -17.14 -18.16 -9.56
C GLU A 651 -17.64 -16.72 -9.67
N MET A 652 -18.93 -16.52 -9.97
CA MET A 652 -19.54 -15.19 -10.20
C MET A 652 -19.30 -14.17 -9.07
N SER A 653 -19.16 -14.64 -7.83
CA SER A 653 -18.86 -13.78 -6.68
C SER A 653 -17.42 -13.25 -6.68
N ASN A 654 -16.51 -13.89 -7.42
CA ASN A 654 -15.10 -13.52 -7.48
C ASN A 654 -14.81 -12.54 -8.62
N VAL A 655 -15.35 -11.32 -8.47
CA VAL A 655 -15.28 -10.25 -9.48
C VAL A 655 -13.84 -9.89 -9.86
N SER A 656 -12.89 -9.97 -8.92
CA SER A 656 -11.47 -9.67 -9.15
C SER A 656 -10.80 -10.70 -10.05
N GLU A 657 -11.07 -11.98 -9.83
CA GLU A 657 -10.58 -13.08 -10.67
C GLU A 657 -11.14 -12.96 -12.09
N ILE A 658 -12.45 -12.74 -12.21
CA ILE A 658 -13.13 -12.53 -13.49
C ILE A 658 -12.52 -11.34 -14.24
N LEU A 659 -12.21 -10.23 -13.55
CA LEU A 659 -11.60 -9.06 -14.15
C LEU A 659 -10.17 -9.33 -14.64
N ILE A 660 -9.35 -10.06 -13.87
CA ILE A 660 -7.99 -10.45 -14.28
C ILE A 660 -8.05 -11.31 -15.54
N LEU A 661 -8.91 -12.32 -15.54
CA LEU A 661 -9.09 -13.22 -16.69
C LEU A 661 -9.60 -12.49 -17.92
N PHE A 662 -10.51 -11.52 -17.75
CA PHE A 662 -10.94 -10.64 -18.82
C PHE A 662 -9.77 -9.81 -19.39
N LEU A 663 -8.95 -9.19 -18.53
CA LEU A 663 -7.78 -8.43 -18.96
C LEU A 663 -6.77 -9.31 -19.70
N MET A 664 -6.61 -10.57 -19.29
CA MET A 664 -5.78 -11.56 -19.98
C MET A 664 -6.34 -11.92 -21.36
N VAL A 665 -7.66 -12.06 -21.50
CA VAL A 665 -8.31 -12.23 -22.81
C VAL A 665 -8.03 -11.02 -23.70
N VAL A 666 -8.21 -9.80 -23.19
CA VAL A 666 -7.96 -8.56 -23.95
C VAL A 666 -6.49 -8.45 -24.38
N ALA A 667 -5.55 -8.69 -23.46
CA ALA A 667 -4.12 -8.69 -23.75
C ALA A 667 -3.76 -9.74 -24.81
N ASN A 668 -4.37 -10.93 -24.75
CA ASN A 668 -4.16 -11.99 -25.71
C ASN A 668 -4.71 -11.63 -27.11
N ILE A 669 -5.87 -10.97 -27.20
CA ILE A 669 -6.40 -10.46 -28.47
C ILE A 669 -5.41 -9.47 -29.12
N PHE A 670 -4.86 -8.54 -28.33
CA PHE A 670 -3.83 -7.63 -28.82
C PHE A 670 -2.56 -8.37 -29.25
N LEU A 671 -2.15 -9.40 -28.51
CA LEU A 671 -0.99 -10.23 -28.84
C LEU A 671 -1.18 -10.92 -30.20
N ILE A 672 -2.31 -11.58 -30.41
CA ILE A 672 -2.64 -12.24 -31.69
C ILE A 672 -2.63 -11.21 -32.83
N LYS A 673 -3.26 -10.05 -32.63
CA LYS A 673 -3.30 -8.97 -33.62
C LYS A 673 -1.91 -8.49 -34.02
N GLU A 674 -1.04 -8.23 -33.04
CA GLU A 674 0.32 -7.75 -33.29
C GLU A 674 1.19 -8.84 -33.93
N ILE A 675 1.02 -10.13 -33.57
CA ILE A 675 1.73 -11.24 -34.24
C ILE A 675 1.24 -11.44 -35.68
N LEU A 676 -0.06 -11.31 -35.96
CA LEU A 676 -0.61 -11.35 -37.32
C LEU A 676 -0.04 -10.22 -38.18
N TYR A 677 0.04 -9.01 -37.62
CA TYR A 677 0.68 -7.87 -38.26
C TYR A 677 2.19 -8.10 -38.49
N TRP A 678 2.88 -8.73 -37.53
CA TRP A 678 4.28 -9.12 -37.67
C TRP A 678 4.51 -10.17 -38.77
N LYS A 679 3.53 -11.03 -38.98
CA LYS A 679 3.55 -12.09 -40.00
C LYS A 679 3.28 -11.55 -41.40
N SER A 680 2.38 -10.58 -41.56
CA SER A 680 2.03 -10.01 -42.88
C SER A 680 3.15 -9.16 -43.48
N ASN A 681 4.00 -8.55 -42.64
CA ASN A 681 5.10 -7.72 -43.10
C ASN A 681 6.34 -8.57 -43.48
N LYS A 682 6.54 -8.75 -44.79
CA LYS A 682 7.79 -9.23 -45.37
C LYS A 682 8.73 -8.04 -45.55
N ASN A 683 9.67 -7.82 -44.63
CA ASN A 683 11.07 -7.52 -44.95
C ASN A 683 11.92 -7.21 -43.72
N VAL A 684 13.21 -7.50 -43.89
CA VAL A 684 14.38 -7.21 -43.07
C VAL A 684 14.79 -8.31 -42.08
N ALA A 685 15.63 -9.21 -42.61
CA ALA A 685 16.62 -9.94 -41.83
C ALA A 685 17.60 -8.91 -41.23
N ILE A 686 17.82 -8.99 -39.92
CA ILE A 686 18.88 -8.26 -39.23
C ILE A 686 20.21 -8.81 -39.78
N LYS A 687 21.00 -7.95 -40.42
CA LYS A 687 22.44 -8.17 -40.57
C LYS A 687 23.15 -7.55 -39.38
#